data_AF-S2JFT9-F1
#
_entry.id   AF-S2JFT9-F1
#
_cell.length_a   1.000
_cell.length_b   1.000
_cell.length_c   1.000
_cell.angle_alpha   90.00
_cell.angle_beta   90.00
_cell.angle_gamma   90.00
#
_symmetry.space_group_name_H-M   'P 1'
#
loop_
_entity.id
_entity.type
_entity.pdbx_description
1 polymer ?
#
loop_
_entity_poly.entity_id
_entity_poly.type
_entity_poly.pdbx_seq_one_letter_code
_entity_poly.pdbx_strand_id
1 'polypeptide(L)'
;MKFGQELQENIYEPWRLEYIAYDDIKLDIKERQQDHEWNDADEKDFETALRLEADKVDFFINRKQREIESRLAYCERALTQQSKNISPAVARNLYDSTDDALTEILMDLNDLSKFTRYNFLALQKLIKKHDKYTNYNAQPLFVDIIRSKSLDRQRFDVALVKISTLHDLCQLHGEARSGNAAAGLDQNAFERATAKYWIHPDNVTELKAILLFHLPVLVFNADKPIEPEDSAISSVYFDNPDFDLYQGRLQRDESAEAIRFRWYGPMESKSIFIERKTHHAPWLDGASVKDRFRLDADKVDAYVAGTYTADQYAQELRDKGTPEDVIKANYFIASGVQKSITEKHLEPVMRVFYNRTAFQIPGDQRLRISLDTDLTFVREDGIDERRKGSWRRPDMGIDYPFNNLHSAEVYKFPYAVLETKLQTHLGQEPPQWLTRLLESQLVYEVPRFSKFLQGAAFFWNPRLPLLPWWLNQLELDIRNAKQPTGNFTGLSRSKSLKPLIDGKYRMGYLESQLERSSTLKRAASTNKKPTALVRGMSTRSTKMPRSSETTPLESSAPLTRASTTGNTPSPSSESPGMGKRGSNPFDDPIWSQHDISYDNITLGAHGSYTGSGSMSRNRTESRRHDYLDTSSTEFLMSGKQTPRSSYVQNEKHMSTDKLGEEARLNAYFDEDISALEEGNSGEEMTEKKKKKKKNKKDKEGGGAQIEPKVFFASERTFIHWLHFSAIILTAALTLLNFGDGVNRIVGGVFFGISLIFALYAFGFYRWRAYRITNMPHLRFDDIYGPVFLCILLIGALVLNFALRFNSPPENTGYLGINNTGSTTSSSGGL
;
A
#
# COMPACT_ATOMS: atom_id res chain seq x y z
N MET A 1 26.56 3.85 -19.88
CA MET A 1 27.24 5.18 -19.92
C MET A 1 28.57 5.10 -19.19
N LYS A 2 29.52 6.01 -19.47
CA LYS A 2 30.75 6.12 -18.65
C LYS A 2 30.39 6.77 -17.31
N PHE A 3 30.82 6.22 -16.19
CA PHE A 3 30.48 6.73 -14.85
C PHE A 3 30.74 8.23 -14.65
N GLY A 4 31.80 8.79 -15.26
CA GLY A 4 32.05 10.23 -15.17
C GLY A 4 30.92 11.09 -15.76
N GLN A 5 30.30 10.66 -16.87
CA GLN A 5 29.13 11.35 -17.44
C GLN A 5 27.91 11.20 -16.54
N GLU A 6 27.67 9.98 -16.04
CA GLU A 6 26.58 9.69 -15.09
C GLU A 6 26.71 10.52 -13.81
N LEU A 7 27.92 10.71 -13.29
CA LEU A 7 28.17 11.56 -12.13
C LEU A 7 27.80 13.01 -12.45
N GLN A 8 28.28 13.57 -13.57
CA GLN A 8 27.98 14.95 -13.96
C GLN A 8 26.48 15.20 -14.17
N GLU A 9 25.74 14.24 -14.73
CA GLU A 9 24.29 14.33 -14.92
C GLU A 9 23.50 14.30 -13.61
N ASN A 10 24.04 13.67 -12.56
CA ASN A 10 23.37 13.48 -11.27
C ASN A 10 23.94 14.35 -10.13
N ILE A 11 24.85 15.28 -10.44
CA ILE A 11 25.35 16.25 -9.46
C ILE A 11 24.21 17.21 -9.09
N TYR A 12 24.00 17.37 -7.78
CA TYR A 12 23.19 18.45 -7.29
C TYR A 12 24.01 19.76 -7.34
N GLU A 13 23.67 20.65 -8.28
CA GLU A 13 24.45 21.86 -8.58
C GLU A 13 24.83 22.70 -7.36
N PRO A 14 23.94 22.94 -6.37
CA PRO A 14 24.31 23.69 -5.16
C PRO A 14 25.45 23.07 -4.34
N TRP A 15 25.70 21.76 -4.48
CA TRP A 15 26.74 21.04 -3.74
C TRP A 15 27.89 20.58 -4.65
N ARG A 16 27.97 21.08 -5.89
CA ARG A 16 28.97 20.65 -6.89
C ARG A 16 30.40 20.60 -6.35
N LEU A 17 30.82 21.62 -5.60
CA LEU A 17 32.19 21.73 -5.05
C LEU A 17 32.50 20.72 -3.95
N GLU A 18 31.46 20.17 -3.31
CA GLU A 18 31.57 19.24 -2.19
C GLU A 18 31.67 17.79 -2.69
N TYR A 19 31.32 17.52 -3.95
CA TYR A 19 31.54 16.23 -4.59
C TYR A 19 33.03 15.95 -4.79
N ILE A 20 33.38 14.67 -4.89
CA ILE A 20 34.73 14.23 -5.22
C ILE A 20 35.11 14.74 -6.61
N ALA A 21 36.32 15.28 -6.71
CA ALA A 21 36.95 15.69 -7.96
C ALA A 21 37.34 14.47 -8.83
N TYR A 22 36.33 13.71 -9.26
CA TYR A 22 36.48 12.42 -9.93
C TYR A 22 37.25 12.53 -11.25
N ASP A 23 36.92 13.53 -12.06
CA ASP A 23 37.57 13.69 -13.36
C ASP A 23 39.00 14.20 -13.22
N ASP A 24 39.28 15.07 -12.24
CA ASP A 24 40.62 15.60 -11.98
C ASP A 24 41.58 14.51 -11.51
N ILE A 25 41.20 13.71 -10.50
CA ILE A 25 42.03 12.58 -10.02
C ILE A 25 42.26 11.55 -11.13
N LYS A 26 41.22 11.28 -11.91
CA LYS A 26 41.29 10.33 -13.03
C LYS A 26 42.19 10.86 -14.16
N LEU A 27 42.26 12.17 -14.37
CA LEU A 27 43.18 12.78 -15.34
C LEU A 27 44.61 12.71 -14.80
N ASP A 28 44.84 13.05 -13.53
CA ASP A 28 46.14 12.95 -12.86
C ASP A 28 46.74 11.53 -12.97
N ILE A 29 45.95 10.48 -12.68
CA ILE A 29 46.39 9.08 -12.85
C ILE A 29 46.86 8.81 -14.30
N LYS A 30 46.18 9.38 -15.29
CA LYS A 30 46.49 9.14 -16.70
C LYS A 30 47.69 9.95 -17.18
N GLU A 31 47.82 11.19 -16.72
CA GLU A 31 48.93 12.08 -17.07
C GLU A 31 50.24 11.53 -16.51
N ARG A 32 50.27 11.15 -15.23
CA ARG A 32 51.44 10.52 -14.61
C ARG A 32 51.88 9.24 -15.32
N GLN A 33 50.93 8.38 -15.70
CA GLN A 33 51.22 7.14 -16.42
C GLN A 33 51.73 7.38 -17.86
N GLN A 34 51.44 8.53 -18.45
CA GLN A 34 52.01 8.93 -19.75
C GLN A 34 53.41 9.49 -19.61
N ASP A 35 53.68 10.19 -18.50
CA ASP A 35 54.96 10.84 -18.23
C ASP A 35 56.03 9.85 -17.74
N HIS A 36 55.67 8.93 -16.83
CA HIS A 36 56.57 7.89 -16.31
C HIS A 36 55.82 6.64 -15.81
N GLU A 37 56.57 5.58 -15.49
CA GLU A 37 56.02 4.44 -14.76
C GLU A 37 55.60 4.85 -13.34
N TRP A 38 54.50 4.28 -12.85
CA TRP A 38 53.95 4.57 -11.52
C TRP A 38 54.96 4.20 -10.44
N ASN A 39 55.28 5.14 -9.55
CA ASN A 39 56.26 4.96 -8.49
C ASN A 39 55.65 5.16 -7.07
N ASP A 40 56.44 4.88 -6.03
CA ASP A 40 55.99 4.97 -4.64
C ASP A 40 55.61 6.41 -4.21
N ALA A 41 56.15 7.44 -4.86
CA ALA A 41 55.76 8.83 -4.59
C ALA A 41 54.40 9.14 -5.21
N ASP A 42 54.10 8.63 -6.41
CA ASP A 42 52.78 8.75 -7.04
C ASP A 42 51.70 8.03 -6.25
N GLU A 43 52.01 6.83 -5.73
CA GLU A 43 51.10 6.09 -4.87
C GLU A 43 50.76 6.92 -3.63
N LYS A 44 51.78 7.50 -2.98
CA LYS A 44 51.59 8.33 -1.78
C LYS A 44 50.80 9.61 -2.07
N ASP A 45 51.04 10.25 -3.21
CA ASP A 45 50.29 11.43 -3.65
C ASP A 45 48.82 11.07 -3.92
N PHE A 46 48.57 9.95 -4.60
CA PHE A 46 47.23 9.44 -4.87
C PHE A 46 46.50 9.09 -3.57
N GLU A 47 47.15 8.39 -2.65
CA GLU A 47 46.59 8.08 -1.32
C GLU A 47 46.21 9.36 -0.56
N THR A 48 47.08 10.36 -0.60
CA THR A 48 46.86 11.65 0.07
C THR A 48 45.69 12.40 -0.55
N ALA A 49 45.64 12.50 -1.88
CA ALA A 49 44.55 13.14 -2.61
C ALA A 49 43.20 12.47 -2.31
N LEU A 50 43.17 11.13 -2.31
CA LEU A 50 41.95 10.37 -2.04
C LEU A 50 41.47 10.53 -0.60
N ARG A 51 42.39 10.54 0.38
CA ARG A 51 42.07 10.80 1.79
C ARG A 51 41.52 12.22 2.00
N LEU A 52 42.13 13.23 1.39
CA LEU A 52 41.66 14.62 1.47
C LEU A 52 40.25 14.78 0.88
N GLU A 53 39.99 14.18 -0.27
CA GLU A 53 38.67 14.20 -0.89
C GLU A 53 37.63 13.44 -0.06
N ALA A 54 38.00 12.29 0.52
CA ALA A 54 37.13 11.56 1.43
C ALA A 54 36.82 12.35 2.72
N ASP A 55 37.80 13.08 3.26
CA ASP A 55 37.63 13.96 4.43
C ASP A 55 36.69 15.12 4.14
N LYS A 56 36.84 15.76 2.97
CA LYS A 56 35.93 16.82 2.50
C LYS A 56 34.49 16.34 2.47
N VAL A 57 34.25 15.19 1.84
CA VAL A 57 32.91 14.60 1.73
C VAL A 57 32.35 14.24 3.11
N ASP A 58 33.13 13.57 3.96
CA ASP A 58 32.69 13.18 5.32
C ASP A 58 32.34 14.41 6.17
N PHE A 59 33.15 15.48 6.13
CA PHE A 59 32.85 16.73 6.81
C PHE A 59 31.55 17.36 6.31
N PHE A 60 31.36 17.41 4.99
CA PHE A 60 30.14 17.96 4.39
C PHE A 60 28.90 17.19 4.83
N ILE A 61 28.95 15.86 4.77
CA ILE A 61 27.86 14.98 5.16
C ILE A 61 27.49 15.23 6.63
N ASN A 62 28.47 15.20 7.53
CA ASN A 62 28.25 15.42 8.96
C ASN A 62 27.66 16.82 9.25
N ARG A 63 28.13 17.85 8.55
CA ARG A 63 27.60 19.22 8.65
C ARG A 63 26.14 19.26 8.21
N LYS A 64 25.80 18.67 7.06
CA LYS A 64 24.43 18.64 6.52
C LYS A 64 23.48 17.81 7.35
N GLN A 65 23.93 16.70 7.91
CA GLN A 65 23.12 15.91 8.83
C GLN A 65 22.75 16.70 10.09
N ARG A 66 23.71 17.39 10.72
CA ARG A 66 23.44 18.26 11.88
C ARG A 66 22.49 19.41 11.56
N GLU A 67 22.63 19.98 10.36
CA GLU A 67 21.70 21.01 9.87
C GLU A 67 20.26 20.47 9.79
N ILE A 68 20.06 19.30 9.17
CA ILE A 68 18.77 18.63 9.06
C ILE A 68 18.20 18.32 10.44
N GLU A 69 18.99 17.74 11.34
CA GLU A 69 18.58 17.42 12.71
C GLU A 69 18.17 18.66 13.50
N SER A 70 18.89 19.78 13.34
CA SER A 70 18.56 21.04 14.01
C SER A 70 17.25 21.65 13.51
N ARG A 71 17.00 21.61 12.19
CA ARG A 71 15.74 22.06 11.57
C ARG A 71 14.56 21.19 12.00
N LEU A 72 14.77 19.89 12.08
CA LEU A 72 13.76 18.94 12.57
C LEU A 72 13.40 19.21 14.04
N ALA A 73 14.40 19.41 14.89
CA ALA A 73 14.19 19.77 16.30
C ALA A 73 13.48 21.11 16.47
N TYR A 74 13.73 22.07 15.58
CA TYR A 74 12.99 23.34 15.56
C TYR A 74 11.51 23.13 15.22
N CYS A 75 11.20 22.34 14.19
CA CYS A 75 9.82 22.01 13.80
C CYS A 75 9.08 21.29 14.94
N GLU A 76 9.73 20.32 15.58
CA GLU A 76 9.17 19.59 16.74
C GLU A 76 8.83 20.53 17.90
N ARG A 77 9.73 21.47 18.25
CA ARG A 77 9.47 22.46 19.30
C ARG A 77 8.35 23.42 18.94
N ALA A 78 8.32 23.90 17.70
CA ALA A 78 7.26 24.78 17.21
C ALA A 78 5.89 24.09 17.34
N LEU A 79 5.78 22.85 16.90
CA LEU A 79 4.53 22.08 16.98
C LEU A 79 4.14 21.69 18.41
N THR A 80 5.08 21.43 19.31
CA THR A 80 4.77 20.99 20.68
C THR A 80 4.46 22.16 21.62
N GLN A 81 5.20 23.27 21.48
CA GLN A 81 5.15 24.40 22.42
C GLN A 81 4.26 25.55 21.93
N GLN A 82 4.26 25.86 20.63
CA GLN A 82 3.52 27.02 20.11
C GLN A 82 2.07 26.68 19.77
N SER A 83 1.79 25.46 19.30
CA SER A 83 0.43 25.05 18.93
C SER A 83 -0.59 25.15 20.08
N LYS A 84 -0.16 24.86 21.32
CA LYS A 84 -1.02 24.87 22.52
C LYS A 84 -1.37 26.27 23.02
N ASN A 85 -0.58 27.27 22.66
CA ASN A 85 -0.65 28.63 23.22
C ASN A 85 -1.29 29.65 22.26
N ILE A 86 -1.78 29.20 21.11
CA ILE A 86 -2.17 30.06 19.99
C ILE A 86 -3.63 29.80 19.58
N SER A 87 -4.29 30.83 19.04
CA SER A 87 -5.64 30.73 18.46
C SER A 87 -5.72 29.65 17.35
N PRO A 88 -6.83 28.89 17.24
CA PRO A 88 -6.99 27.82 16.26
C PRO A 88 -6.69 28.20 14.80
N ALA A 89 -7.00 29.44 14.39
CA ALA A 89 -6.74 29.90 13.01
C ALA A 89 -5.24 30.09 12.74
N VAL A 90 -4.49 30.61 13.71
CA VAL A 90 -3.04 30.80 13.59
C VAL A 90 -2.32 29.46 13.75
N ALA A 91 -2.86 28.55 14.56
CA ALA A 91 -2.35 27.18 14.68
C ALA A 91 -2.41 26.43 13.34
N ARG A 92 -3.48 26.57 12.55
CA ARG A 92 -3.56 25.97 11.20
C ARG A 92 -2.46 26.45 10.26
N ASN A 93 -2.25 27.77 10.18
CA ASN A 93 -1.17 28.33 9.37
C ASN A 93 0.22 27.85 9.84
N LEU A 94 0.40 27.67 11.16
CA LEU A 94 1.63 27.09 11.71
C LEU A 94 1.81 25.64 11.25
N TYR A 95 0.77 24.80 11.30
CA TYR A 95 0.82 23.42 10.81
C TYR A 95 1.17 23.39 9.31
N ASP A 96 0.51 24.20 8.48
CA ASP A 96 0.75 24.23 7.04
C ASP A 96 2.19 24.68 6.70
N SER A 97 2.66 25.76 7.35
CA SER A 97 4.04 26.24 7.16
C SER A 97 5.10 25.26 7.66
N THR A 98 4.81 24.55 8.76
CA THR A 98 5.71 23.52 9.28
C THR A 98 5.73 22.30 8.36
N ASP A 99 4.60 21.92 7.77
CA ASP A 99 4.54 20.79 6.83
C ASP A 99 5.29 21.07 5.52
N ASP A 100 5.25 22.31 5.04
CA ASP A 100 6.08 22.76 3.92
C ASP A 100 7.58 22.72 4.29
N ALA A 101 7.95 23.12 5.51
CA ALA A 101 9.34 23.02 6.00
C ALA A 101 9.79 21.56 6.15
N LEU A 102 8.94 20.66 6.64
CA LEU A 102 9.21 19.22 6.73
C LEU A 102 9.38 18.60 5.35
N THR A 103 8.61 19.05 4.36
CA THR A 103 8.74 18.64 2.96
C THR A 103 10.09 19.05 2.38
N GLU A 104 10.56 20.27 2.67
CA GLU A 104 11.91 20.70 2.29
C GLU A 104 13.00 19.86 2.95
N ILE A 105 12.86 19.58 4.25
CA ILE A 105 13.80 18.73 4.99
C ILE A 105 13.86 17.31 4.39
N LEU A 106 12.71 16.75 4.02
CA LEU A 106 12.62 15.42 3.40
C LEU A 106 13.33 15.37 2.04
N MET A 107 13.20 16.44 1.25
CA MET A 107 13.90 16.58 -0.03
C MET A 107 15.41 16.75 0.16
N ASP A 108 15.84 17.54 1.14
CA ASP A 108 17.26 17.70 1.48
C ASP A 108 17.88 16.37 1.95
N LEU A 109 17.13 15.55 2.69
CA LEU A 109 17.53 14.21 3.12
C LEU A 109 17.68 13.26 1.93
N ASN A 110 16.75 13.30 0.97
CA ASN A 110 16.86 12.55 -0.28
C ASN A 110 18.11 12.97 -1.08
N ASP A 111 18.34 14.26 -1.23
CA ASP A 111 19.51 14.78 -1.94
C ASP A 111 20.82 14.39 -1.23
N LEU A 112 20.85 14.47 0.11
CA LEU A 112 22.01 14.04 0.92
C LEU A 112 22.28 12.54 0.75
N SER A 113 21.24 11.72 0.70
CA SER A 113 21.39 10.28 0.43
C SER A 113 21.96 10.01 -0.97
N LYS A 114 21.50 10.73 -1.99
CA LYS A 114 22.06 10.66 -3.35
C LYS A 114 23.53 11.11 -3.36
N PHE A 115 23.85 12.22 -2.69
CA PHE A 115 25.21 12.75 -2.55
C PHE A 115 26.17 11.71 -1.93
N THR A 116 25.82 11.14 -0.77
CA THR A 116 26.65 10.15 -0.07
C THR A 116 26.93 8.94 -0.97
N ARG A 117 25.91 8.43 -1.65
CA ARG A 117 26.02 7.27 -2.55
C ARG A 117 26.92 7.55 -3.76
N TYR A 118 26.72 8.67 -4.46
CA TYR A 118 27.53 8.98 -5.65
C TYR A 118 29.00 9.19 -5.30
N ASN A 119 29.30 9.80 -4.15
CA ASN A 119 30.67 9.94 -3.67
C ASN A 119 31.29 8.59 -3.27
N PHE A 120 30.53 7.70 -2.61
CA PHE A 120 30.99 6.34 -2.35
C PHE A 120 31.33 5.59 -3.65
N LEU A 121 30.44 5.66 -4.66
CA LEU A 121 30.67 5.06 -5.96
C LEU A 121 31.87 5.69 -6.68
N ALA A 122 32.05 7.00 -6.56
CA ALA A 122 33.19 7.70 -7.15
C ALA A 122 34.51 7.18 -6.57
N LEU A 123 34.64 7.04 -5.24
CA LEU A 123 35.82 6.44 -4.59
C LEU A 123 36.06 5.02 -5.10
N GLN A 124 35.02 4.17 -5.11
CA GLN A 124 35.13 2.79 -5.56
C GLN A 124 35.59 2.71 -7.03
N LYS A 125 35.07 3.59 -7.89
CA LYS A 125 35.41 3.63 -9.32
C LYS A 125 36.79 4.24 -9.57
N LEU A 126 37.27 5.16 -8.73
CA LEU A 126 38.63 5.69 -8.78
C LEU A 126 39.64 4.59 -8.44
N ILE A 127 39.43 3.86 -7.36
CA ILE A 127 40.30 2.75 -6.94
C ILE A 127 40.34 1.65 -8.00
N LYS A 128 39.17 1.24 -8.53
CA LYS A 128 39.12 0.28 -9.64
C LYS A 128 39.85 0.75 -10.90
N LYS A 129 39.92 2.07 -11.13
CA LYS A 129 40.69 2.62 -12.24
C LYS A 129 42.17 2.64 -11.93
N HIS A 130 42.55 3.11 -10.75
CA HIS A 130 43.93 3.07 -10.25
C HIS A 130 44.50 1.66 -10.40
N ASP A 131 43.87 0.66 -9.78
CA ASP A 131 44.32 -0.74 -9.81
C ASP A 131 44.47 -1.28 -11.25
N LYS A 132 43.62 -0.80 -12.18
CA LYS A 132 43.67 -1.19 -13.59
C LYS A 132 44.80 -0.51 -14.38
N TYR A 133 45.16 0.72 -14.03
CA TYR A 133 46.18 1.49 -14.76
C TYR A 133 47.59 1.27 -14.20
N THR A 134 47.72 1.09 -12.88
CA THR A 134 49.01 1.03 -12.18
C THR A 134 49.43 -0.39 -11.83
N ASN A 135 48.49 -1.35 -11.80
CA ASN A 135 48.66 -2.72 -11.27
C ASN A 135 48.99 -2.79 -9.76
N TYR A 136 48.91 -1.66 -9.04
CA TYR A 136 48.96 -1.64 -7.57
C TYR A 136 47.60 -2.03 -6.99
N ASN A 137 47.58 -2.49 -5.73
CA ASN A 137 46.35 -2.87 -5.04
C ASN A 137 45.96 -1.82 -4.01
N ALA A 138 45.10 -0.87 -4.40
CA ALA A 138 44.58 0.17 -3.51
C ALA A 138 43.26 -0.25 -2.80
N GLN A 139 42.85 -1.53 -2.87
CA GLN A 139 41.69 -2.01 -2.11
C GLN A 139 41.83 -1.87 -0.58
N PRO A 140 43.00 -2.08 0.05
CA PRO A 140 43.17 -1.87 1.49
C PRO A 140 42.90 -0.42 1.90
N LEU A 141 43.33 0.55 1.07
CA LEU A 141 43.05 1.97 1.26
C LEU A 141 41.54 2.25 1.22
N PHE A 142 40.81 1.65 0.28
CA PHE A 142 39.35 1.78 0.21
C PHE A 142 38.69 1.34 1.52
N VAL A 143 39.10 0.18 2.03
CA VAL A 143 38.56 -0.41 3.25
C VAL A 143 38.89 0.45 4.46
N ASP A 144 40.09 1.02 4.54
CA ASP A 144 40.49 1.97 5.60
C ASP A 144 39.63 3.25 5.57
N ILE A 145 39.43 3.83 4.38
CA ILE A 145 38.59 5.02 4.20
C ILE A 145 37.14 4.72 4.61
N ILE A 146 36.53 3.62 4.15
CA ILE A 146 35.14 3.29 4.49
C ILE A 146 34.98 3.00 5.98
N ARG A 147 35.96 2.35 6.63
CA ARG A 147 35.90 2.04 8.06
C ARG A 147 36.04 3.28 8.93
N SER A 148 36.88 4.23 8.50
CA SER A 148 37.16 5.46 9.25
C SER A 148 36.13 6.57 9.02
N LYS A 149 35.45 6.59 7.86
CA LYS A 149 34.50 7.63 7.46
C LYS A 149 33.05 7.15 7.50
N SER A 150 32.11 8.09 7.56
CA SER A 150 30.68 7.79 7.68
C SER A 150 29.98 7.53 6.34
N LEU A 151 30.73 7.38 5.25
CA LEU A 151 30.23 7.27 3.87
C LEU A 151 29.25 6.11 3.63
N ASP A 152 29.35 5.02 4.40
CA ASP A 152 28.53 3.81 4.23
C ASP A 152 27.52 3.59 5.38
N ARG A 153 27.65 4.32 6.49
CA ARG A 153 26.96 4.00 7.76
C ARG A 153 25.75 4.89 8.07
N GLN A 154 25.41 5.83 7.19
CA GLN A 154 24.34 6.78 7.47
C GLN A 154 22.96 6.17 7.25
N ARG A 155 22.30 5.82 8.35
CA ARG A 155 20.90 5.45 8.37
C ARG A 155 20.05 6.66 8.72
N PHE A 156 19.37 7.22 7.72
CA PHE A 156 18.43 8.31 7.91
C PHE A 156 17.09 7.85 8.52
N ASP A 157 16.94 6.58 8.88
CA ASP A 157 15.68 5.99 9.32
C ASP A 157 15.08 6.68 10.55
N VAL A 158 15.91 7.06 11.53
CA VAL A 158 15.43 7.79 12.72
C VAL A 158 14.87 9.16 12.34
N ALA A 159 15.55 9.88 11.46
CA ALA A 159 15.07 11.18 10.96
C ALA A 159 13.78 11.01 10.15
N LEU A 160 13.69 9.98 9.30
CA LEU A 160 12.49 9.68 8.52
C LEU A 160 11.29 9.34 9.38
N VAL A 161 11.46 8.54 10.44
CA VAL A 161 10.37 8.24 11.39
C VAL A 161 9.92 9.52 12.09
N LYS A 162 10.83 10.37 12.56
CA LYS A 162 10.49 11.65 13.17
C LYS A 162 9.79 12.61 12.20
N ILE A 163 10.27 12.72 10.95
CA ILE A 163 9.59 13.51 9.92
C ILE A 163 8.17 12.96 9.71
N SER A 164 8.03 11.63 9.67
CA SER A 164 6.72 11.00 9.52
C SER A 164 5.75 11.33 10.64
N THR A 165 6.18 11.30 11.91
CA THR A 165 5.30 11.59 13.04
C THR A 165 4.88 13.06 13.06
N LEU A 166 5.80 13.98 12.72
CA LEU A 166 5.50 15.40 12.66
C LEU A 166 4.61 15.76 11.45
N HIS A 167 4.84 15.14 10.29
CA HIS A 167 4.01 15.32 9.11
C HIS A 167 2.59 14.79 9.36
N ASP A 168 2.47 13.64 10.04
CA ASP A 168 1.16 13.10 10.46
C ASP A 168 0.42 14.07 11.39
N LEU A 169 1.13 14.65 12.36
CA LEU A 169 0.59 15.66 13.27
C LEU A 169 0.12 16.92 12.53
N CYS A 170 0.86 17.36 11.51
CA CYS A 170 0.49 18.51 10.69
C CYS A 170 -0.75 18.24 9.84
N GLN A 171 -0.85 17.06 9.21
CA GLN A 171 -2.02 16.66 8.42
C GLN A 171 -3.31 16.58 9.26
N LEU A 172 -3.20 16.21 10.53
CA LEU A 172 -4.33 16.12 11.45
C LEU A 172 -4.58 17.43 12.20
N HIS A 173 -3.79 18.48 11.93
CA HIS A 173 -3.86 19.77 12.63
C HIS A 173 -3.87 19.62 14.17
N GLY A 174 -3.11 18.67 14.70
CA GLY A 174 -3.02 18.40 16.14
C GLY A 174 -4.06 17.42 16.70
N GLU A 175 -4.99 16.90 15.88
CA GLU A 175 -5.94 15.88 16.32
C GLU A 175 -5.27 14.49 16.40
N ALA A 176 -5.64 13.70 17.41
CA ALA A 176 -5.17 12.33 17.54
C ALA A 176 -5.90 11.43 16.52
N ARG A 177 -5.17 10.54 15.83
CA ARG A 177 -5.82 9.52 14.98
C ARG A 177 -6.65 8.58 15.86
N SER A 178 -7.93 8.41 15.54
CA SER A 178 -8.77 7.38 16.14
C SER A 178 -8.50 6.03 15.45
N GLY A 179 -7.71 5.15 16.07
CA GLY A 179 -7.53 3.78 15.57
C GLY A 179 -6.31 3.06 16.16
N ASN A 180 -6.47 1.78 16.50
CA ASN A 180 -5.38 0.96 17.02
C ASN A 180 -4.33 0.70 15.93
N ALA A 181 -3.09 1.18 16.13
CA ALA A 181 -1.95 0.87 15.26
C ALA A 181 -1.67 -0.65 15.15
N ALA A 182 -2.04 -1.40 16.18
CA ALA A 182 -1.94 -2.86 16.23
C ALA A 182 -3.05 -3.60 15.45
N ALA A 183 -4.15 -2.95 15.07
CA ALA A 183 -5.29 -3.61 14.40
C ALA A 183 -4.94 -4.23 13.03
N GLY A 184 -3.85 -3.78 12.40
CA GLY A 184 -3.35 -4.36 11.15
C GLY A 184 -2.59 -5.70 11.29
N LEU A 185 -2.37 -6.20 12.52
CA LEU A 185 -1.72 -7.50 12.77
C LEU A 185 -2.71 -8.68 12.85
N ASP A 186 -3.98 -8.43 13.19
CA ASP A 186 -4.88 -9.45 13.75
C ASP A 186 -6.13 -9.80 12.92
N GLN A 187 -6.14 -9.57 11.60
CA GLN A 187 -7.27 -9.99 10.75
C GLN A 187 -6.81 -10.84 9.57
N ASN A 188 -6.99 -12.15 9.72
CA ASN A 188 -6.60 -13.22 8.81
C ASN A 188 -7.68 -13.61 7.77
N ALA A 189 -8.81 -12.90 7.67
CA ALA A 189 -9.97 -13.38 6.90
C ALA A 189 -10.48 -12.38 5.83
N PHE A 190 -9.59 -11.72 5.09
CA PHE A 190 -9.98 -10.94 3.91
C PHE A 190 -9.07 -11.26 2.73
N GLU A 191 -9.65 -11.35 1.53
CA GLU A 191 -8.89 -11.47 0.29
C GLU A 191 -8.08 -10.18 0.07
N ARG A 192 -6.77 -10.28 0.26
CA ARG A 192 -5.83 -9.18 0.06
C ARG A 192 -4.99 -9.44 -1.18
N ALA A 193 -5.07 -8.55 -2.17
CA ALA A 193 -4.12 -8.54 -3.27
C ALA A 193 -2.75 -8.11 -2.72
N THR A 194 -1.78 -9.03 -2.77
CA THR A 194 -0.40 -8.75 -2.36
C THR A 194 0.51 -8.77 -3.57
N ALA A 195 1.19 -7.66 -3.84
CA ALA A 195 2.18 -7.55 -4.92
C ALA A 195 3.56 -7.22 -4.33
N LYS A 196 4.61 -7.63 -5.05
CA LYS A 196 6.01 -7.46 -4.63
C LYS A 196 6.82 -6.87 -5.77
N TYR A 197 7.67 -5.92 -5.40
CA TYR A 197 8.50 -5.18 -6.35
C TYR A 197 9.94 -5.14 -5.85
N TRP A 198 10.89 -5.17 -6.78
CA TRP A 198 12.29 -4.85 -6.54
C TRP A 198 12.53 -3.37 -6.77
N ILE A 199 13.43 -2.81 -5.97
CA ILE A 199 13.78 -1.39 -5.96
C ILE A 199 15.28 -1.31 -5.98
N HIS A 200 15.81 -0.57 -6.93
CA HIS A 200 17.24 -0.33 -6.99
C HIS A 200 17.65 0.51 -5.75
N PRO A 201 18.78 0.21 -5.09
CA PRO A 201 19.24 0.97 -3.92
C PRO A 201 19.26 2.50 -4.15
N ASP A 202 19.61 2.93 -5.36
CA ASP A 202 19.58 4.34 -5.81
C ASP A 202 18.22 5.05 -5.60
N ASN A 203 17.12 4.30 -5.66
CA ASN A 203 15.75 4.81 -5.63
C ASN A 203 15.08 4.64 -4.25
N VAL A 204 15.74 3.98 -3.29
CA VAL A 204 15.14 3.64 -1.99
C VAL A 204 14.74 4.88 -1.20
N THR A 205 15.63 5.87 -1.09
CA THR A 205 15.36 7.09 -0.30
C THR A 205 14.28 7.95 -0.96
N GLU A 206 14.32 8.06 -2.29
CA GLU A 206 13.31 8.77 -3.07
C GLU A 206 11.92 8.12 -2.90
N LEU A 207 11.86 6.79 -2.96
CA LEU A 207 10.63 6.04 -2.72
C LEU A 207 10.12 6.22 -1.29
N LYS A 208 10.99 6.13 -0.27
CA LYS A 208 10.60 6.38 1.13
C LYS A 208 9.99 7.79 1.28
N ALA A 209 10.62 8.80 0.68
CA ALA A 209 10.13 10.17 0.71
C ALA A 209 8.77 10.32 0.00
N ILE A 210 8.57 9.72 -1.17
CA ILE A 210 7.26 9.72 -1.87
C ILE A 210 6.18 9.06 -1.01
N LEU A 211 6.49 7.91 -0.38
CA LEU A 211 5.54 7.19 0.46
C LEU A 211 5.13 7.98 1.71
N LEU A 212 6.07 8.72 2.31
CA LEU A 212 5.82 9.53 3.50
C LEU A 212 4.80 10.67 3.29
N PHE A 213 4.65 11.17 2.06
CA PHE A 213 3.60 12.15 1.75
C PHE A 213 2.18 11.56 1.87
N HIS A 214 2.05 10.25 1.72
CA HIS A 214 0.75 9.57 1.63
C HIS A 214 0.43 8.70 2.84
N LEU A 215 1.44 8.06 3.43
CA LEU A 215 1.27 7.10 4.51
C LEU A 215 2.33 7.34 5.59
N PRO A 216 1.93 7.47 6.87
CA PRO A 216 2.89 7.56 7.95
C PRO A 216 3.61 6.21 8.16
N VAL A 217 4.83 6.28 8.69
CA VAL A 217 5.58 5.12 9.15
C VAL A 217 4.91 4.57 10.40
N LEU A 218 4.62 3.28 10.37
CA LEU A 218 4.04 2.54 11.49
C LEU A 218 5.11 2.28 12.54
N VAL A 219 4.96 2.92 13.70
CA VAL A 219 5.78 2.67 14.89
C VAL A 219 5.00 1.72 15.80
N PHE A 220 5.59 0.57 16.14
CA PHE A 220 4.91 -0.46 16.94
C PHE A 220 4.82 -0.12 18.43
N ASN A 221 5.84 0.54 18.96
CA ASN A 221 5.88 0.95 20.36
C ASN A 221 6.23 2.43 20.42
N ALA A 222 5.24 3.27 20.71
CA ALA A 222 5.40 4.73 20.75
C ALA A 222 6.17 5.19 22.01
N ASP A 223 6.21 4.38 23.06
CA ASP A 223 6.81 4.73 24.35
C ASP A 223 8.33 4.50 24.39
N LYS A 224 8.85 3.63 23.51
CA LYS A 224 10.28 3.38 23.38
C LYS A 224 10.92 4.47 22.51
N PRO A 225 12.09 5.03 22.88
CA PRO A 225 12.87 5.85 21.96
C PRO A 225 13.22 5.05 20.70
N ILE A 226 13.02 5.67 19.54
CA ILE A 226 13.25 5.02 18.24
C ILE A 226 14.75 4.81 18.04
N GLU A 227 15.15 3.55 17.94
CA GLU A 227 16.53 3.15 17.66
C GLU A 227 16.65 2.56 16.24
N PRO A 228 17.82 2.68 15.57
CA PRO A 228 18.03 2.07 14.27
C PRO A 228 17.80 0.54 14.26
N GLU A 229 18.08 -0.10 15.40
CA GLU A 229 17.95 -1.53 15.61
C GLU A 229 16.50 -2.01 15.57
N ASP A 230 15.52 -1.15 15.89
CA ASP A 230 14.10 -1.51 15.94
C ASP A 230 13.54 -1.90 14.56
N SER A 231 14.20 -1.44 13.49
CA SER A 231 13.84 -1.79 12.11
C SER A 231 14.32 -3.18 11.68
N ALA A 232 15.28 -3.77 12.41
CA ALA A 232 15.92 -5.03 12.03
C ALA A 232 14.95 -6.21 12.21
N ILE A 233 14.88 -7.06 11.18
CA ILE A 233 14.11 -8.30 11.23
C ILE A 233 14.99 -9.43 10.73
N SER A 234 15.09 -10.47 11.55
CA SER A 234 15.76 -11.71 11.20
C SER A 234 14.77 -12.85 11.18
N SER A 235 14.93 -13.76 10.23
CA SER A 235 14.10 -14.96 10.11
C SER A 235 14.95 -16.15 9.69
N VAL A 236 15.02 -17.18 10.52
CA VAL A 236 15.68 -18.46 10.21
C VAL A 236 14.65 -19.39 9.60
N TYR A 237 14.89 -19.83 8.36
CA TYR A 237 14.07 -20.79 7.64
C TYR A 237 14.56 -22.21 7.87
N PHE A 238 13.60 -23.10 7.99
CA PHE A 238 13.82 -24.53 8.16
C PHE A 238 13.53 -25.25 6.86
N ASP A 239 14.34 -26.26 6.55
CA ASP A 239 14.10 -27.24 5.48
C ASP A 239 14.85 -28.53 5.81
N ASN A 240 14.69 -29.57 5.00
CA ASN A 240 15.46 -30.80 5.12
C ASN A 240 16.57 -30.89 4.05
N PRO A 241 17.48 -31.89 4.14
CA PRO A 241 18.56 -32.05 3.17
C PRO A 241 18.12 -32.20 1.71
N ASP A 242 16.89 -32.67 1.49
CA ASP A 242 16.28 -32.88 0.17
C ASP A 242 15.53 -31.65 -0.36
N PHE A 243 15.41 -30.59 0.45
CA PHE A 243 14.73 -29.33 0.09
C PHE A 243 13.22 -29.50 -0.22
N ASP A 244 12.53 -30.36 0.52
CA ASP A 244 11.10 -30.65 0.33
C ASP A 244 10.23 -29.41 0.51
N LEU A 245 10.49 -28.58 1.54
CA LEU A 245 9.70 -27.36 1.76
C LEU A 245 9.97 -26.35 0.65
N TYR A 246 11.22 -26.19 0.22
CA TYR A 246 11.56 -25.36 -0.93
C TYR A 246 10.79 -25.79 -2.19
N GLN A 247 10.82 -27.09 -2.52
CA GLN A 247 10.17 -27.60 -3.72
C GLN A 247 8.65 -27.39 -3.67
N GLY A 248 7.99 -27.80 -2.59
CA GLY A 248 6.55 -27.62 -2.44
C GLY A 248 6.14 -26.15 -2.49
N ARG A 249 6.96 -25.25 -1.94
CA ARG A 249 6.72 -23.79 -2.00
C ARG A 249 6.93 -23.18 -3.39
N LEU A 250 7.84 -23.72 -4.19
CA LEU A 250 8.10 -23.27 -5.56
C LEU A 250 6.99 -23.77 -6.51
N GLN A 251 6.64 -25.05 -6.42
CA GLN A 251 5.59 -25.68 -7.24
C GLN A 251 4.17 -25.27 -6.79
N ARG A 252 4.05 -24.78 -5.54
CA ARG A 252 2.78 -24.39 -4.89
C ARG A 252 1.85 -25.57 -4.68
N ASP A 253 2.42 -26.68 -4.24
CA ASP A 253 1.66 -27.88 -3.91
C ASP A 253 0.61 -27.58 -2.84
N GLU A 254 -0.43 -28.40 -2.81
CA GLU A 254 -1.43 -28.33 -1.77
C GLU A 254 -0.81 -28.67 -0.42
N SER A 255 -1.18 -27.94 0.63
CA SER A 255 -0.57 -28.02 1.96
C SER A 255 0.93 -27.67 2.03
N ALA A 256 1.52 -27.06 1.00
CA ALA A 256 2.95 -26.71 1.02
C ALA A 256 3.29 -25.70 2.13
N GLU A 257 4.18 -26.12 3.04
CA GLU A 257 4.56 -25.37 4.24
C GLU A 257 5.83 -24.55 4.05
N ALA A 258 5.90 -23.39 4.70
CA ALA A 258 7.15 -22.67 4.94
C ALA A 258 7.22 -22.31 6.43
N ILE A 259 8.20 -22.89 7.12
CA ILE A 259 8.40 -22.71 8.56
C ILE A 259 9.61 -21.81 8.79
N ARG A 260 9.44 -20.81 9.66
CA ARG A 260 10.52 -19.88 9.99
C ARG A 260 10.39 -19.34 11.40
N PHE A 261 11.53 -19.15 12.06
CA PHE A 261 11.60 -18.55 13.38
C PHE A 261 12.10 -17.12 13.24
N ARG A 262 11.34 -16.16 13.75
CA ARG A 262 11.53 -14.73 13.53
C ARG A 262 11.69 -13.99 14.84
N TRP A 263 12.59 -13.03 14.87
CA TRP A 263 12.65 -12.01 15.92
C TRP A 263 12.77 -10.62 15.30
N TYR A 264 12.45 -9.63 16.12
CA TYR A 264 12.53 -8.21 15.80
C TYR A 264 13.61 -7.58 16.67
N GLY A 265 14.39 -6.67 16.11
CA GLY A 265 15.47 -6.00 16.83
C GLY A 265 16.71 -6.88 17.04
N PRO A 266 17.50 -6.59 18.08
CA PRO A 266 18.79 -7.21 18.31
C PRO A 266 18.68 -8.66 18.82
N MET A 267 19.81 -9.33 19.03
CA MET A 267 19.86 -10.76 19.36
C MET A 267 19.33 -11.08 20.77
N GLU A 268 19.34 -10.08 21.65
CA GLU A 268 18.88 -10.10 23.04
C GLU A 268 17.35 -10.15 23.16
N SER A 269 16.63 -10.02 22.04
CA SER A 269 15.17 -10.15 22.00
C SER A 269 14.71 -11.50 22.56
N LYS A 270 14.02 -11.45 23.70
CA LYS A 270 13.54 -12.63 24.42
C LYS A 270 12.42 -13.37 23.71
N SER A 271 11.58 -12.66 22.96
CA SER A 271 10.39 -13.24 22.32
C SER A 271 10.67 -13.59 20.86
N ILE A 272 10.57 -14.88 20.54
CA ILE A 272 10.73 -15.43 19.20
C ILE A 272 9.35 -15.82 18.65
N PHE A 273 9.06 -15.38 17.44
CA PHE A 273 7.85 -15.75 16.70
C PHE A 273 8.13 -16.98 15.85
N ILE A 274 7.51 -18.09 16.20
CA ILE A 274 7.51 -19.30 15.38
C ILE A 274 6.36 -19.16 14.39
N GLU A 275 6.68 -19.00 13.10
CA GLU A 275 5.72 -18.74 12.04
C GLU A 275 5.67 -19.91 11.06
N ARG A 276 4.46 -20.31 10.67
CA ARG A 276 4.23 -21.25 9.59
C ARG A 276 3.30 -20.62 8.55
N LYS A 277 3.58 -20.92 7.28
CA LYS A 277 2.75 -20.56 6.15
C LYS A 277 2.36 -21.82 5.39
N THR A 278 1.07 -22.10 5.32
CA THR A 278 0.54 -23.26 4.59
C THR A 278 -0.20 -22.76 3.36
N HIS A 279 0.24 -23.22 2.18
CA HIS A 279 -0.47 -22.99 0.93
C HIS A 279 -1.67 -23.95 0.86
N HIS A 280 -2.87 -23.43 0.62
CA HIS A 280 -4.12 -24.20 0.57
C HIS A 280 -4.28 -25.18 1.75
N ALA A 281 -4.63 -24.63 2.92
CA ALA A 281 -4.84 -25.42 4.12
C ALA A 281 -6.17 -26.22 4.01
N PRO A 282 -6.15 -27.56 4.13
CA PRO A 282 -7.37 -28.37 4.03
C PRO A 282 -8.42 -28.03 5.09
N TRP A 283 -7.96 -27.55 6.26
CA TRP A 283 -8.82 -27.14 7.37
C TRP A 283 -9.45 -25.74 7.18
N LEU A 284 -9.13 -25.02 6.10
CA LEU A 284 -9.67 -23.69 5.79
C LEU A 284 -10.18 -23.61 4.35
N ASP A 285 -10.87 -24.65 3.87
CA ASP A 285 -11.51 -24.67 2.54
C ASP A 285 -10.52 -24.35 1.39
N GLY A 286 -9.27 -24.80 1.51
CA GLY A 286 -8.24 -24.55 0.51
C GLY A 286 -7.64 -23.13 0.52
N ALA A 287 -7.95 -22.29 1.52
CA ALA A 287 -7.32 -20.98 1.65
C ALA A 287 -5.88 -21.08 2.20
N SER A 288 -4.99 -20.19 1.74
CA SER A 288 -3.62 -20.12 2.28
C SER A 288 -3.60 -19.40 3.64
N VAL A 289 -2.99 -20.02 4.65
CA VAL A 289 -2.96 -19.53 6.04
C VAL A 289 -1.55 -19.16 6.47
N LYS A 290 -1.46 -18.10 7.28
CA LYS A 290 -0.24 -17.77 8.04
C LYS A 290 -0.59 -17.77 9.53
N ASP A 291 -0.07 -18.75 10.25
CA ASP A 291 -0.22 -18.91 11.69
C ASP A 291 1.12 -18.70 12.41
N ARG A 292 1.04 -18.31 13.69
CA ARG A 292 2.22 -18.05 14.52
C ARG A 292 1.90 -18.14 16.00
N PHE A 293 2.90 -18.48 16.80
CA PHE A 293 2.87 -18.36 18.26
C PHE A 293 4.18 -17.76 18.76
N ARG A 294 4.21 -17.33 20.02
CA ARG A 294 5.39 -16.76 20.68
C ARG A 294 6.03 -17.79 21.61
N LEU A 295 7.35 -17.90 21.55
CA LEU A 295 8.16 -18.72 22.43
C LEU A 295 9.35 -17.91 22.94
N ASP A 296 9.75 -18.12 24.19
CA ASP A 296 10.92 -17.47 24.76
C ASP A 296 12.22 -18.09 24.19
N ALA A 297 13.22 -17.25 23.92
CA ALA A 297 14.44 -17.62 23.19
C ALA A 297 15.22 -18.78 23.83
N ASP A 298 15.19 -18.88 25.16
CA ASP A 298 15.80 -19.95 25.96
C ASP A 298 15.16 -21.32 25.76
N LYS A 299 13.90 -21.36 25.31
CA LYS A 299 13.14 -22.61 25.11
C LYS A 299 13.13 -23.07 23.66
N VAL A 300 13.61 -22.25 22.72
CA VAL A 300 13.56 -22.57 21.29
C VAL A 300 14.41 -23.80 20.96
N ASP A 301 15.62 -23.88 21.50
CA ASP A 301 16.50 -25.05 21.29
C ASP A 301 15.85 -26.33 21.81
N ALA A 302 15.28 -26.27 23.02
CA ALA A 302 14.59 -27.40 23.64
C ALA A 302 13.33 -27.83 22.86
N TYR A 303 12.62 -26.87 22.27
CA TYR A 303 11.43 -27.11 21.44
C TYR A 303 11.78 -27.77 20.10
N VAL A 304 12.82 -27.30 19.42
CA VAL A 304 13.32 -27.89 18.17
C VAL A 304 13.85 -29.30 18.42
N ALA A 305 14.55 -29.53 19.54
CA ALA A 305 15.02 -30.85 19.94
C ALA A 305 13.90 -31.81 20.38
N GLY A 306 12.67 -31.33 20.55
CA GLY A 306 11.53 -32.13 21.03
C GLY A 306 11.51 -32.40 22.54
N THR A 307 12.50 -31.91 23.30
CA THR A 307 12.56 -32.04 24.76
C THR A 307 11.51 -31.18 25.48
N TYR A 308 11.18 -30.02 24.90
CA TYR A 308 10.07 -29.17 25.34
C TYR A 308 8.88 -29.36 24.41
N THR A 309 7.79 -29.93 24.92
CA THR A 309 6.65 -30.35 24.10
C THR A 309 5.59 -29.26 23.97
N ALA A 310 4.78 -29.32 22.91
CA ALA A 310 3.62 -28.44 22.76
C ALA A 310 2.64 -28.52 23.94
N ASP A 311 2.54 -29.69 24.60
CA ASP A 311 1.70 -29.86 25.80
C ASP A 311 2.25 -29.08 27.00
N GLN A 312 3.57 -29.12 27.23
CA GLN A 312 4.24 -28.33 28.27
C GLN A 312 4.08 -26.82 28.01
N TYR A 313 4.17 -26.41 26.74
CA TYR A 313 3.90 -25.03 26.35
C TYR A 313 2.47 -24.59 26.67
N ALA A 314 1.47 -25.44 26.36
CA ALA A 314 0.08 -25.15 26.68
C ALA A 314 -0.18 -25.11 28.20
N GLN A 315 0.48 -25.99 28.99
CA GLN A 315 0.43 -25.96 30.45
C GLN A 315 1.00 -24.64 30.99
N GLU A 316 2.15 -24.19 30.48
CA GLU A 316 2.75 -22.94 30.93
C GLU A 316 1.87 -21.72 30.62
N LEU A 317 1.16 -21.71 29.48
CA LEU A 317 0.18 -20.67 29.17
C LEU A 317 -1.02 -20.69 30.12
N ARG A 318 -1.46 -21.88 30.56
CA ARG A 318 -2.51 -22.04 31.59
C ARG A 318 -2.05 -21.51 32.94
N ASP A 319 -0.81 -21.83 33.33
CA ASP A 319 -0.23 -21.36 34.58
C ASP A 319 -0.07 -19.82 34.61
N LYS A 320 0.14 -19.20 33.44
CA LYS A 320 0.15 -17.74 33.26
C LYS A 320 -1.24 -17.09 33.24
N GLY A 321 -2.32 -17.87 33.31
CA GLY A 321 -3.69 -17.36 33.30
C GLY A 321 -4.19 -16.90 31.92
N THR A 322 -3.62 -17.43 30.83
CA THR A 322 -4.06 -17.11 29.47
C THR A 322 -5.46 -17.71 29.19
N PRO A 323 -6.34 -17.07 28.41
CA PRO A 323 -7.63 -17.64 28.03
C PRO A 323 -7.52 -19.00 27.29
N GLU A 324 -8.41 -19.95 27.60
CA GLU A 324 -8.39 -21.33 27.08
C GLU A 324 -8.53 -21.42 25.55
N ASP A 325 -9.23 -20.49 24.92
CA ASP A 325 -9.37 -20.38 23.47
C ASP A 325 -8.03 -20.05 22.80
N VAL A 326 -7.27 -19.09 23.36
CA VAL A 326 -5.92 -18.73 22.89
C VAL A 326 -4.95 -19.88 23.10
N ILE A 327 -5.07 -20.59 24.24
CA ILE A 327 -4.24 -21.76 24.53
C ILE A 327 -4.46 -22.85 23.48
N LYS A 328 -5.72 -23.18 23.15
CA LYS A 328 -6.04 -24.18 22.13
C LYS A 328 -5.52 -23.79 20.75
N ALA A 329 -5.66 -22.52 20.36
CA ALA A 329 -5.16 -22.03 19.08
C ALA A 329 -3.63 -22.11 19.00
N ASN A 330 -2.93 -21.62 20.04
CA ASN A 330 -1.47 -21.67 20.10
C ASN A 330 -0.95 -23.12 20.16
N TYR A 331 -1.64 -23.99 20.90
CA TYR A 331 -1.33 -25.41 20.98
C TYR A 331 -1.44 -26.10 19.62
N PHE A 332 -2.51 -25.83 18.86
CA PHE A 332 -2.69 -26.39 17.51
C PHE A 332 -1.52 -26.03 16.59
N ILE A 333 -1.06 -24.78 16.63
CA ILE A 333 0.06 -24.30 15.81
C ILE A 333 1.37 -24.93 16.31
N ALA A 334 1.62 -24.91 17.62
CA ALA A 334 2.84 -25.45 18.22
C ALA A 334 2.98 -26.97 18.01
N SER A 335 1.89 -27.72 18.16
CA SER A 335 1.86 -29.16 17.87
C SER A 335 2.08 -29.42 16.38
N GLY A 336 1.42 -28.67 15.50
CA GLY A 336 1.58 -28.80 14.05
C GLY A 336 3.00 -28.53 13.56
N VAL A 337 3.65 -27.46 14.05
CA VAL A 337 5.04 -27.13 13.69
C VAL A 337 6.01 -28.19 14.23
N GLN A 338 5.85 -28.62 15.48
CA GLN A 338 6.71 -29.65 16.08
C GLN A 338 6.59 -30.98 15.32
N LYS A 339 5.37 -31.36 14.94
CA LYS A 339 5.10 -32.52 14.08
C LYS A 339 5.81 -32.41 12.74
N SER A 340 5.70 -31.28 12.04
CA SER A 340 6.41 -31.07 10.77
C SER A 340 7.93 -31.14 10.92
N ILE A 341 8.50 -30.62 12.01
CA ILE A 341 9.95 -30.70 12.30
C ILE A 341 10.38 -32.17 12.45
N THR A 342 9.64 -32.96 13.21
CA THR A 342 9.97 -34.37 13.45
C THR A 342 9.74 -35.25 12.22
N GLU A 343 8.60 -35.14 11.55
CA GLU A 343 8.23 -36.02 10.42
C GLU A 343 9.07 -35.76 9.16
N LYS A 344 9.41 -34.50 8.89
CA LYS A 344 10.17 -34.10 7.69
C LYS A 344 11.66 -33.93 7.97
N HIS A 345 12.11 -34.19 9.20
CA HIS A 345 13.50 -34.01 9.65
C HIS A 345 14.05 -32.61 9.32
N LEU A 346 13.31 -31.57 9.74
CA LEU A 346 13.63 -30.19 9.40
C LEU A 346 14.76 -29.65 10.28
N GLU A 347 15.68 -28.93 9.65
CA GLU A 347 16.78 -28.23 10.31
C GLU A 347 16.83 -26.75 9.90
N PRO A 348 17.43 -25.87 10.71
CA PRO A 348 17.79 -24.53 10.26
C PRO A 348 18.72 -24.58 9.04
N VAL A 349 18.29 -23.98 7.92
CA VAL A 349 19.03 -23.98 6.65
C VAL A 349 19.57 -22.58 6.34
N MET A 350 18.74 -21.55 6.49
CA MET A 350 19.12 -20.20 6.06
C MET A 350 18.49 -19.11 6.92
N ARG A 351 19.29 -18.13 7.32
CA ARG A 351 18.83 -16.86 7.90
C ARG A 351 18.61 -15.82 6.82
N VAL A 352 17.53 -15.07 6.97
CA VAL A 352 17.22 -13.89 6.16
C VAL A 352 17.14 -12.68 7.08
N PHE A 353 18.04 -11.72 6.87
CA PHE A 353 18.12 -10.45 7.57
C PHE A 353 17.69 -9.31 6.64
N TYR A 354 16.95 -8.33 7.14
CA TYR A 354 16.64 -7.07 6.45
C TYR A 354 16.13 -6.03 7.45
N ASN A 355 16.22 -4.75 7.08
CA ASN A 355 15.58 -3.66 7.81
C ASN A 355 14.23 -3.35 7.16
N ARG A 356 13.15 -3.25 7.95
CA ARG A 356 11.79 -3.00 7.44
C ARG A 356 11.27 -1.64 7.87
N THR A 357 10.83 -0.86 6.89
CA THR A 357 9.96 0.31 7.11
C THR A 357 8.54 -0.05 6.67
N ALA A 358 7.58 0.04 7.59
CA ALA A 358 6.17 -0.20 7.29
C ALA A 358 5.42 1.15 7.21
N PHE A 359 4.60 1.32 6.17
CA PHE A 359 3.79 2.51 5.94
C PHE A 359 2.32 2.11 5.99
N GLN A 360 1.59 2.70 6.93
CA GLN A 360 0.18 2.43 7.12
C GLN A 360 -0.45 3.53 7.96
N ILE A 361 -1.63 3.98 7.56
CA ILE A 361 -2.46 4.85 8.39
C ILE A 361 -3.03 4.01 9.56
N PRO A 362 -2.77 4.40 10.83
CA PRO A 362 -3.41 3.76 11.98
C PRO A 362 -4.92 3.71 11.84
N GLY A 363 -5.52 2.54 12.07
CA GLY A 363 -6.97 2.32 11.90
C GLY A 363 -7.46 2.09 10.47
N ASP A 364 -6.67 2.39 9.43
CA ASP A 364 -7.02 2.12 8.03
C ASP A 364 -6.34 0.84 7.54
N GLN A 365 -7.14 -0.12 7.06
CA GLN A 365 -6.67 -1.40 6.56
C GLN A 365 -6.66 -1.49 5.03
N ARG A 366 -7.12 -0.46 4.31
CA ARG A 366 -7.28 -0.48 2.86
C ARG A 366 -5.95 -0.66 2.13
N LEU A 367 -4.91 -0.03 2.66
CA LEU A 367 -3.57 -0.05 2.07
C LEU A 367 -2.52 -0.16 3.18
N ARG A 368 -1.66 -1.17 3.05
CA ARG A 368 -0.43 -1.30 3.83
C ARG A 368 0.73 -1.54 2.89
N ILE A 369 1.80 -0.78 3.07
CA ILE A 369 3.02 -0.89 2.29
C ILE A 369 4.18 -1.22 3.23
N SER A 370 5.08 -2.10 2.83
CA SER A 370 6.34 -2.31 3.56
C SER A 370 7.51 -2.35 2.59
N LEU A 371 8.61 -1.69 2.98
CA LEU A 371 9.86 -1.66 2.24
C LEU A 371 10.94 -2.35 3.07
N ASP A 372 11.53 -3.40 2.50
CA ASP A 372 12.63 -4.16 3.09
C ASP A 372 13.95 -3.76 2.42
N THR A 373 14.88 -3.19 3.18
CA THR A 373 16.23 -2.79 2.74
C THR A 373 17.29 -3.69 3.35
N ASP A 374 18.51 -3.65 2.81
CA ASP A 374 19.67 -4.40 3.31
C ASP A 374 19.44 -5.91 3.39
N LEU A 375 18.65 -6.43 2.44
CA LEU A 375 18.25 -7.83 2.40
C LEU A 375 19.48 -8.72 2.22
N THR A 376 19.75 -9.54 3.23
CA THR A 376 20.93 -10.38 3.31
C THR A 376 20.52 -11.80 3.68
N PHE A 377 21.06 -12.77 2.95
CA PHE A 377 20.88 -14.20 3.17
C PHE A 377 22.16 -14.76 3.76
N VAL A 378 22.05 -15.57 4.80
CA VAL A 378 23.19 -16.17 5.50
C VAL A 378 22.93 -17.66 5.72
N ARG A 379 23.94 -18.48 5.47
CA ARG A 379 23.89 -19.92 5.74
C ARG A 379 23.77 -20.21 7.23
N GLU A 380 22.83 -21.08 7.58
CA GLU A 380 22.60 -21.61 8.94
C GLU A 380 22.74 -23.15 8.97
N ASP A 381 22.97 -23.80 7.83
CA ASP A 381 23.17 -25.23 7.73
C ASP A 381 24.49 -25.68 8.40
N GLY A 382 24.54 -26.93 8.87
CA GLY A 382 25.70 -27.46 9.59
C GLY A 382 25.63 -27.21 11.10
N ILE A 383 25.03 -28.17 11.81
CA ILE A 383 24.76 -28.14 13.25
C ILE A 383 26.03 -27.86 14.07
N ASP A 384 27.13 -28.56 13.77
CA ASP A 384 28.34 -28.54 14.60
C ASP A 384 29.31 -27.41 14.24
N GLU A 385 29.40 -27.03 12.96
CA GLU A 385 30.36 -26.01 12.51
C GLU A 385 29.87 -24.58 12.78
N ARG A 386 28.62 -24.26 12.39
CA ARG A 386 28.10 -22.89 12.40
C ARG A 386 27.27 -22.60 13.65
N ARG A 387 26.32 -23.50 13.94
CA ARG A 387 25.31 -23.26 14.99
C ARG A 387 25.74 -23.71 16.37
N LYS A 388 26.76 -24.57 16.48
CA LYS A 388 27.22 -25.17 17.75
C LYS A 388 26.06 -25.79 18.54
N GLY A 389 25.16 -26.48 17.85
CA GLY A 389 23.98 -27.12 18.44
C GLY A 389 22.77 -26.22 18.70
N SER A 390 22.82 -24.92 18.40
CA SER A 390 21.66 -24.02 18.55
C SER A 390 20.78 -23.94 17.30
N TRP A 391 19.57 -23.38 17.43
CA TRP A 391 18.64 -23.12 16.33
C TRP A 391 19.09 -21.96 15.41
N ARG A 392 20.05 -21.15 15.88
CA ARG A 392 20.62 -20.02 15.13
C ARG A 392 22.10 -19.85 15.44
N ARG A 393 22.91 -19.39 14.48
CA ARG A 393 24.34 -19.10 14.70
C ARG A 393 24.57 -17.92 15.68
N PRO A 394 25.50 -18.03 16.63
CA PRO A 394 25.77 -17.00 17.66
C PRO A 394 26.78 -15.93 17.23
N ASP A 395 27.54 -16.17 16.17
CA ASP A 395 28.59 -15.31 15.62
C ASP A 395 28.05 -14.18 14.72
N MET A 396 26.72 -14.07 14.57
CA MET A 396 26.06 -13.06 13.75
C MET A 396 24.95 -12.36 14.54
N GLY A 397 25.05 -11.03 14.63
CA GLY A 397 24.03 -10.17 15.22
C GLY A 397 23.12 -9.52 14.18
N ILE A 398 22.99 -8.19 14.29
CA ILE A 398 22.24 -7.31 13.38
C ILE A 398 23.16 -6.32 12.66
N ASP A 399 24.47 -6.51 12.80
CA ASP A 399 25.56 -5.68 12.30
C ASP A 399 25.79 -5.90 10.80
N TYR A 400 24.85 -5.42 9.99
CA TYR A 400 25.04 -5.31 8.54
C TYR A 400 26.31 -4.49 8.24
N PRO A 401 27.17 -4.92 7.29
CA PRO A 401 26.93 -5.97 6.29
C PRO A 401 27.58 -7.34 6.59
N PHE A 402 27.82 -7.66 7.87
CA PHE A 402 28.34 -8.96 8.34
C PHE A 402 29.72 -9.32 7.77
N ASN A 403 30.64 -8.36 7.76
CA ASN A 403 32.00 -8.54 7.21
C ASN A 403 32.87 -9.53 8.03
N ASN A 404 32.41 -9.91 9.22
CA ASN A 404 33.03 -10.92 10.06
C ASN A 404 32.83 -12.35 9.53
N LEU A 405 31.83 -12.57 8.67
CA LEU A 405 31.51 -13.88 8.10
C LEU A 405 32.23 -14.11 6.77
N HIS A 406 32.48 -15.38 6.44
CA HIS A 406 33.09 -15.74 5.17
C HIS A 406 32.16 -15.39 3.99
N SER A 407 32.72 -14.86 2.90
CA SER A 407 31.94 -14.37 1.74
C SER A 407 31.08 -15.45 1.08
N ALA A 408 31.50 -16.72 1.12
CA ALA A 408 30.71 -17.85 0.61
C ALA A 408 29.46 -18.18 1.45
N GLU A 409 29.37 -17.67 2.68
CA GLU A 409 28.23 -17.91 3.58
C GLU A 409 27.21 -16.77 3.56
N VAL A 410 27.55 -15.63 2.96
CA VAL A 410 26.76 -14.41 2.98
C VAL A 410 26.43 -13.98 1.57
N TYR A 411 25.14 -13.85 1.28
CA TYR A 411 24.64 -13.33 0.03
C TYR A 411 23.87 -12.03 0.26
N LYS A 412 24.47 -10.92 -0.20
CA LYS A 412 23.86 -9.59 -0.14
C LYS A 412 22.99 -9.42 -1.38
N PHE A 413 21.69 -9.29 -1.18
CA PHE A 413 20.75 -9.12 -2.28
C PHE A 413 20.91 -7.71 -2.88
N PRO A 414 20.98 -7.55 -4.21
CA PRO A 414 21.29 -6.27 -4.85
C PRO A 414 20.15 -5.24 -4.77
N TYR A 415 18.92 -5.66 -4.46
CA TYR A 415 17.74 -4.81 -4.50
C TYR A 415 17.04 -4.72 -3.13
N ALA A 416 16.30 -3.65 -2.91
CA ALA A 416 15.29 -3.60 -1.85
C ALA A 416 13.98 -4.24 -2.34
N VAL A 417 13.10 -4.62 -1.41
CA VAL A 417 11.82 -5.28 -1.73
C VAL A 417 10.65 -4.50 -1.15
N LEU A 418 9.79 -3.98 -2.01
CA LEU A 418 8.52 -3.34 -1.65
C LEU A 418 7.41 -4.38 -1.72
N GLU A 419 6.57 -4.43 -0.70
CA GLU A 419 5.37 -5.27 -0.64
C GLU A 419 4.17 -4.38 -0.41
N THR A 420 3.18 -4.44 -1.30
CA THR A 420 1.91 -3.72 -1.19
C THR A 420 0.80 -4.69 -0.84
N LYS A 421 0.00 -4.36 0.16
CA LYS A 421 -1.18 -5.12 0.58
C LYS A 421 -2.40 -4.23 0.43
N LEU A 422 -3.23 -4.57 -0.54
CA LEU A 422 -4.46 -3.87 -0.85
C LEU A 422 -5.64 -4.72 -0.40
N GLN A 423 -6.58 -4.11 0.31
CA GLN A 423 -7.86 -4.72 0.65
C GLN A 423 -8.85 -4.40 -0.47
N THR A 424 -9.09 -5.36 -1.35
CA THR A 424 -9.96 -5.22 -2.51
C THR A 424 -11.37 -5.72 -2.18
N HIS A 425 -12.09 -5.06 -1.28
CA HIS A 425 -13.52 -5.34 -1.14
C HIS A 425 -14.29 -4.76 -2.33
N LEU A 426 -15.08 -5.61 -3.02
CA LEU A 426 -16.13 -5.29 -4.01
C LEU A 426 -15.91 -3.99 -4.82
N GLY A 427 -14.82 -3.95 -5.61
CA GLY A 427 -14.63 -2.91 -6.64
C GLY A 427 -13.95 -1.62 -6.19
N GLN A 428 -13.32 -1.55 -5.01
CA GLN A 428 -12.42 -0.44 -4.69
C GLN A 428 -11.11 -0.57 -5.48
N GLU A 429 -10.83 0.43 -6.33
CA GLU A 429 -9.56 0.58 -7.03
C GLU A 429 -8.45 1.09 -6.08
N PRO A 430 -7.18 0.71 -6.32
CA PRO A 430 -6.06 1.27 -5.57
C PRO A 430 -5.99 2.80 -5.70
N PRO A 431 -5.48 3.52 -4.68
CA PRO A 431 -5.28 4.96 -4.77
C PRO A 431 -4.46 5.34 -6.01
N GLN A 432 -4.88 6.37 -6.73
CA GLN A 432 -4.26 6.73 -8.02
C GLN A 432 -2.76 7.06 -7.90
N TRP A 433 -2.34 7.68 -6.80
CA TRP A 433 -0.92 7.95 -6.52
C TRP A 433 -0.11 6.65 -6.46
N LEU A 434 -0.68 5.58 -5.90
CA LEU A 434 -0.05 4.27 -5.82
C LEU A 434 0.05 3.64 -7.21
N THR A 435 -1.01 3.69 -8.01
CA THR A 435 -0.99 3.20 -9.40
C THR A 435 0.14 3.87 -10.20
N ARG A 436 0.24 5.21 -10.14
CA ARG A 436 1.32 5.95 -10.83
C ARG A 436 2.71 5.57 -10.31
N LEU A 437 2.84 5.37 -9.00
CA LEU A 437 4.10 4.94 -8.39
C LEU A 437 4.50 3.54 -8.88
N LEU A 438 3.55 2.60 -8.98
CA LEU A 438 3.79 1.23 -9.43
C LEU A 438 4.10 1.13 -10.94
N GLU A 439 3.56 2.06 -11.73
CA GLU A 439 3.86 2.22 -13.16
C GLU A 439 5.19 2.95 -13.43
N SER A 440 5.76 3.62 -12.42
CA SER A 440 7.02 4.35 -12.55
C SER A 440 8.25 3.44 -12.70
N GLN A 441 9.38 4.05 -13.07
CA GLN A 441 10.70 3.39 -13.13
C GLN A 441 11.31 3.11 -11.74
N LEU A 442 10.71 3.62 -10.66
CA LEU A 442 11.26 3.44 -9.32
C LEU A 442 11.11 2.00 -8.81
N VAL A 443 10.15 1.24 -9.35
CA VAL A 443 9.82 -0.12 -8.89
C VAL A 443 9.73 -1.09 -10.07
N TYR A 444 10.23 -2.30 -9.88
CA TYR A 444 10.17 -3.39 -10.85
C TYR A 444 9.33 -4.53 -10.29
N GLU A 445 8.26 -4.92 -10.97
CA GLU A 445 7.36 -5.95 -10.44
C GLU A 445 7.98 -7.34 -10.57
N VAL A 446 8.00 -8.08 -9.46
CA VAL A 446 8.45 -9.48 -9.45
C VAL A 446 7.36 -10.34 -8.82
N PRO A 447 6.42 -10.84 -9.64
CA PRO A 447 5.33 -11.68 -9.17
C PRO A 447 5.82 -12.87 -8.36
N ARG A 448 5.15 -13.11 -7.23
CA ARG A 448 5.38 -14.27 -6.35
C ARG A 448 6.79 -14.38 -5.75
N PHE A 449 7.60 -13.33 -5.82
CA PHE A 449 8.95 -13.31 -5.23
C PHE A 449 8.96 -13.82 -3.78
N SER A 450 9.86 -14.75 -3.47
CA SER A 450 10.02 -15.31 -2.13
C SER A 450 11.46 -15.18 -1.66
N LYS A 451 11.65 -14.55 -0.49
CA LYS A 451 12.97 -14.45 0.14
C LYS A 451 13.57 -15.83 0.38
N PHE A 452 12.77 -16.78 0.85
CA PHE A 452 13.22 -18.16 1.09
C PHE A 452 13.74 -18.82 -0.19
N LEU A 453 12.93 -18.79 -1.26
CA LEU A 453 13.31 -19.41 -2.52
C LEU A 453 14.52 -18.72 -3.15
N GLN A 454 14.62 -17.40 -3.05
CA GLN A 454 15.76 -16.64 -3.56
C GLN A 454 17.08 -17.05 -2.90
N GLY A 455 17.11 -17.06 -1.57
CA GLY A 455 18.34 -17.38 -0.86
C GLY A 455 18.71 -18.86 -0.97
N ALA A 456 17.72 -19.76 -0.97
CA ALA A 456 17.96 -21.18 -1.21
C ALA A 456 18.53 -21.44 -2.60
N ALA A 457 17.93 -20.83 -3.64
CA ALA A 457 18.40 -20.91 -5.01
C ALA A 457 19.81 -20.36 -5.21
N PHE A 458 20.24 -19.37 -4.42
CA PHE A 458 21.61 -18.85 -4.49
C PHE A 458 22.64 -19.83 -3.90
N PHE A 459 22.43 -20.31 -2.68
CA PHE A 459 23.43 -21.13 -1.99
C PHE A 459 23.47 -22.59 -2.47
N TRP A 460 22.34 -23.16 -2.86
CA TRP A 460 22.23 -24.58 -3.21
C TRP A 460 21.83 -24.83 -4.67
N ASN A 461 22.02 -23.85 -5.57
CA ASN A 461 21.67 -23.95 -6.99
C ASN A 461 21.95 -25.34 -7.62
N PRO A 462 23.16 -25.93 -7.49
CA PRO A 462 23.48 -27.20 -8.15
C PRO A 462 22.74 -28.42 -7.59
N ARG A 463 22.21 -28.32 -6.37
CA ARG A 463 21.47 -29.39 -5.68
C ARG A 463 19.97 -29.30 -5.92
N LEU A 464 19.47 -28.15 -6.37
CA LEU A 464 18.04 -27.91 -6.48
C LEU A 464 17.52 -28.37 -7.85
N PRO A 465 16.42 -29.14 -7.89
CA PRO A 465 15.88 -29.65 -9.15
C PRO A 465 15.20 -28.56 -9.97
N LEU A 466 14.68 -27.53 -9.30
CA LEU A 466 13.92 -26.43 -9.89
C LEU A 466 14.39 -25.10 -9.34
N LEU A 467 14.43 -24.10 -10.22
CA LEU A 467 14.86 -22.74 -9.89
C LEU A 467 13.70 -21.74 -10.11
N PRO A 468 13.63 -20.65 -9.34
CA PRO A 468 12.63 -19.62 -9.56
C PRO A 468 12.87 -18.86 -10.87
N TRP A 469 11.79 -18.53 -11.59
CA TRP A 469 11.86 -17.84 -12.89
C TRP A 469 12.56 -16.48 -12.84
N TRP A 470 12.50 -15.77 -11.71
CA TRP A 470 13.06 -14.43 -11.57
C TRP A 470 14.59 -14.42 -11.44
N LEU A 471 15.26 -15.57 -11.35
CA LEU A 471 16.73 -15.59 -11.31
C LEU A 471 17.33 -14.96 -12.58
N ASN A 472 16.73 -15.21 -13.74
CA ASN A 472 17.15 -14.59 -15.01
C ASN A 472 16.97 -13.07 -15.01
N GLN A 473 16.09 -12.54 -14.16
CA GLN A 473 15.84 -11.10 -14.03
C GLN A 473 16.90 -10.38 -13.19
N LEU A 474 17.73 -11.10 -12.43
CA LEU A 474 18.79 -10.50 -11.62
C LEU A 474 19.92 -9.91 -12.48
N GLU A 475 20.08 -10.39 -13.71
CA GLU A 475 21.06 -9.88 -14.67
C GLU A 475 20.63 -8.56 -15.32
N LEU A 476 19.34 -8.23 -15.26
CA LEU A 476 18.79 -7.01 -15.84
C LEU A 476 19.03 -5.82 -14.91
N ASP A 477 19.46 -4.69 -15.47
CA ASP A 477 19.45 -3.41 -14.76
C ASP A 477 18.01 -2.89 -14.68
N ILE A 478 17.36 -3.13 -13.54
CA ILE A 478 15.96 -2.78 -13.31
C ILE A 478 15.67 -1.28 -13.42
N ARG A 479 16.70 -0.42 -13.37
CA ARG A 479 16.53 1.04 -13.59
C ARG A 479 16.08 1.37 -15.01
N ASN A 480 16.42 0.52 -15.98
CA ASN A 480 16.11 0.70 -17.39
C ASN A 480 15.09 -0.32 -17.92
N ALA A 481 14.65 -1.27 -17.08
CA ALA A 481 13.82 -2.39 -17.50
C ALA A 481 12.37 -1.99 -17.84
N LYS A 482 11.86 -0.88 -17.29
CA LYS A 482 10.53 -0.34 -17.59
C LYS A 482 10.62 0.86 -18.53
N GLN A 483 9.90 0.79 -19.65
CA GLN A 483 9.56 1.97 -20.44
C GLN A 483 8.60 2.84 -19.62
N PRO A 484 8.88 4.14 -19.44
CA PRO A 484 8.01 5.00 -18.64
C PRO A 484 6.68 5.19 -19.39
N THR A 485 5.61 4.55 -18.92
CA THR A 485 4.27 4.64 -19.54
C THR A 485 3.48 5.88 -19.08
N GLY A 486 4.11 6.80 -18.35
CA GLY A 486 3.46 8.03 -17.86
C GLY A 486 4.44 9.15 -17.51
N ASN A 487 3.89 10.35 -17.27
CA ASN A 487 4.63 11.57 -16.93
C ASN A 487 5.03 11.64 -15.44
N PHE A 488 5.36 10.50 -14.81
CA PHE A 488 5.75 10.51 -13.40
C PHE A 488 7.18 11.00 -13.28
N THR A 489 7.37 12.22 -12.77
CA THR A 489 8.71 12.83 -12.65
C THR A 489 9.40 12.51 -11.33
N GLY A 490 8.73 11.83 -10.39
CA GLY A 490 9.25 11.57 -9.05
C GLY A 490 9.45 12.84 -8.24
N LEU A 491 10.54 12.87 -7.45
CA LEU A 491 10.94 14.05 -6.68
C LEU A 491 11.87 14.93 -7.51
N SER A 492 11.51 16.21 -7.63
CA SER A 492 12.29 17.18 -8.40
C SER A 492 12.34 18.53 -7.68
N ARG A 493 13.16 19.46 -8.20
CA ARG A 493 13.21 20.84 -7.72
C ARG A 493 12.90 21.81 -8.84
N SER A 494 12.28 22.94 -8.48
CA SER A 494 12.07 24.05 -9.41
C SER A 494 13.39 24.75 -9.73
N LYS A 495 13.37 25.68 -10.71
CA LYS A 495 14.53 26.56 -10.97
C LYS A 495 14.94 27.40 -9.76
N SER A 496 14.03 27.63 -8.82
CA SER A 496 14.30 28.33 -7.56
C SER A 496 14.64 27.35 -6.41
N LEU A 497 15.01 26.10 -6.73
CA LEU A 497 15.38 25.03 -5.80
C LEU A 497 14.28 24.60 -4.81
N LYS A 498 13.03 25.02 -5.04
CA LYS A 498 11.91 24.61 -4.21
C LYS A 498 11.46 23.18 -4.54
N PRO A 499 10.98 22.42 -3.55
CA PRO A 499 10.59 21.03 -3.74
C PRO A 499 9.35 20.92 -4.64
N LEU A 500 9.40 20.00 -5.60
CA LEU A 500 8.32 19.64 -6.51
C LEU A 500 8.07 18.12 -6.43
N ILE A 501 6.81 17.76 -6.21
CA ILE A 501 6.32 16.38 -6.19
C ILE A 501 5.54 16.15 -7.48
N ASP A 502 6.00 15.24 -8.32
CA ASP A 502 5.36 14.96 -9.63
C ASP A 502 5.21 16.25 -10.47
N GLY A 503 6.24 17.11 -10.43
CA GLY A 503 6.30 18.40 -11.14
C GLY A 503 5.48 19.55 -10.53
N LYS A 504 4.87 19.36 -9.35
CA LYS A 504 4.02 20.37 -8.70
C LYS A 504 4.49 20.70 -7.28
N TYR A 505 4.22 21.92 -6.83
CA TYR A 505 4.36 22.26 -5.41
C TYR A 505 3.40 21.44 -4.56
N ARG A 506 3.74 21.19 -3.28
CA ARG A 506 2.96 20.37 -2.35
C ARG A 506 1.45 20.67 -2.40
N MET A 507 1.06 21.95 -2.30
CA MET A 507 -0.35 22.35 -2.35
C MET A 507 -1.03 22.02 -3.68
N GLY A 508 -0.38 22.33 -4.81
CA GLY A 508 -0.90 21.98 -6.14
C GLY A 508 -0.90 20.47 -6.41
N TYR A 509 0.00 19.72 -5.78
CA TYR A 509 0.01 18.26 -5.82
C TYR A 509 -1.21 17.71 -5.07
N LEU A 510 -1.43 18.14 -3.83
CA LEU A 510 -2.55 17.71 -2.98
C LEU A 510 -3.90 18.07 -3.59
N GLU A 511 -4.06 19.29 -4.10
CA GLU A 511 -5.26 19.76 -4.79
C GLU A 511 -5.55 18.88 -6.02
N SER A 512 -4.54 18.54 -6.82
CA SER A 512 -4.74 17.69 -8.00
C SER A 512 -5.13 16.25 -7.68
N GLN A 513 -4.77 15.73 -6.51
CA GLN A 513 -5.24 14.43 -6.02
C GLN A 513 -6.72 14.51 -5.61
N LEU A 514 -7.11 15.60 -4.93
CA LEU A 514 -8.48 15.86 -4.50
C LEU A 514 -9.41 16.10 -5.69
N GLU A 515 -9.04 16.98 -6.62
CA GLU A 515 -9.80 17.28 -7.83
C GLU A 515 -10.04 16.01 -8.67
N ARG A 516 -9.01 15.19 -8.89
CA ARG A 516 -9.15 13.94 -9.67
C ARG A 516 -10.05 12.93 -8.96
N SER A 517 -9.92 12.80 -7.64
CA SER A 517 -10.84 11.96 -6.85
C SER A 517 -12.30 12.45 -6.93
N SER A 518 -12.51 13.77 -6.98
CA SER A 518 -13.84 14.38 -7.11
C SER A 518 -14.42 14.20 -8.51
N THR A 519 -13.60 14.28 -9.56
CA THR A 519 -14.04 14.02 -10.95
C THR A 519 -14.38 12.56 -11.19
N LEU A 520 -13.69 11.61 -10.55
CA LEU A 520 -14.03 10.18 -10.59
C LEU A 520 -15.37 9.92 -9.86
N LYS A 521 -15.59 10.57 -8.70
CA LYS A 521 -16.90 10.54 -8.02
C LYS A 521 -18.02 11.20 -8.84
N ARG A 522 -17.71 12.28 -9.57
CA ARG A 522 -18.66 12.94 -10.49
C ARG A 522 -18.96 12.06 -11.71
N ALA A 523 -17.96 11.41 -12.30
CA ALA A 523 -18.15 10.48 -13.42
C ALA A 523 -19.02 9.28 -13.01
N ALA A 524 -18.86 8.78 -11.78
CA ALA A 524 -19.72 7.75 -11.19
C ALA A 524 -21.15 8.26 -10.90
N SER A 525 -21.34 9.55 -10.61
CA SER A 525 -22.67 10.15 -10.36
C SER A 525 -23.37 10.65 -11.63
N THR A 526 -22.65 10.94 -12.71
CA THR A 526 -23.19 11.42 -14.00
C THR A 526 -23.81 10.32 -14.87
N ASN A 527 -23.82 9.06 -14.41
CA ASN A 527 -24.66 8.02 -15.01
C ASN A 527 -26.14 8.09 -14.59
N LYS A 528 -26.56 9.14 -13.86
CA LYS A 528 -27.97 9.54 -13.78
C LYS A 528 -28.24 10.62 -14.83
N LYS A 529 -29.04 10.25 -15.85
CA LYS A 529 -29.54 11.17 -16.89
C LYS A 529 -30.12 12.45 -16.26
N PRO A 530 -29.85 13.64 -16.82
CA PRO A 530 -30.53 14.85 -16.38
C PRO A 530 -31.98 14.84 -16.86
N THR A 531 -32.92 14.93 -15.92
CA THR A 531 -34.33 15.23 -16.20
C THR A 531 -34.44 16.67 -16.67
N ALA A 532 -34.94 16.86 -17.89
CA ALA A 532 -35.23 18.16 -18.47
C ALA A 532 -36.35 18.86 -17.68
N LEU A 533 -36.07 20.06 -17.17
CA LEU A 533 -37.08 20.97 -16.66
C LEU A 533 -37.81 21.63 -17.84
N VAL A 534 -39.08 21.28 -17.98
CA VAL A 534 -40.04 21.94 -18.88
C VAL A 534 -40.35 23.33 -18.32
N ARG A 535 -40.12 24.38 -19.11
CA ARG A 535 -40.69 25.72 -18.89
C ARG A 535 -41.49 26.10 -20.13
N GLY A 536 -42.81 26.22 -19.98
CA GLY A 536 -43.73 26.62 -21.03
C GLY A 536 -44.30 28.03 -20.83
N MET A 537 -44.61 28.67 -21.97
CA MET A 537 -45.45 29.87 -22.21
C MET A 537 -44.81 31.23 -21.89
N SER A 538 -44.98 32.33 -22.65
CA SER A 538 -45.55 32.62 -23.98
C SER A 538 -45.27 34.12 -24.30
N THR A 539 -44.99 34.43 -25.58
CA THR A 539 -45.24 35.69 -26.32
C THR A 539 -44.75 37.06 -25.79
N ARG A 540 -43.90 37.76 -26.58
CA ARG A 540 -44.25 38.94 -27.45
C ARG A 540 -42.99 39.72 -27.91
N SER A 541 -42.83 39.87 -29.24
CA SER A 541 -42.41 41.05 -30.05
C SER A 541 -41.28 41.99 -29.53
N THR A 542 -40.28 42.51 -30.28
CA THR A 542 -40.25 42.98 -31.68
C THR A 542 -38.82 43.39 -32.09
N LYS A 543 -38.44 43.07 -33.34
CA LYS A 543 -37.54 43.76 -34.31
C LYS A 543 -36.37 44.67 -33.86
N MET A 544 -35.19 44.33 -34.39
CA MET A 544 -34.10 45.23 -34.79
C MET A 544 -33.87 45.10 -36.32
N PRO A 545 -33.50 46.16 -37.06
CA PRO A 545 -32.75 46.07 -38.33
C PRO A 545 -31.26 46.42 -38.09
N ARG A 546 -30.28 45.61 -38.53
CA ARG A 546 -29.48 45.72 -39.80
C ARG A 546 -28.97 47.14 -40.12
N SER A 547 -27.74 47.42 -40.53
CA SER A 547 -26.43 46.73 -40.73
C SER A 547 -25.47 47.73 -41.41
N SER A 548 -24.18 47.36 -41.54
CA SER A 548 -23.15 47.87 -42.48
C SER A 548 -22.41 49.15 -42.05
N GLU A 549 -21.12 49.38 -42.30
CA GLU A 549 -19.91 48.61 -42.64
C GLU A 549 -18.73 49.64 -42.60
N THR A 550 -17.50 49.12 -42.54
CA THR A 550 -16.21 49.71 -43.00
C THR A 550 -15.49 50.87 -42.27
N THR A 551 -14.20 50.57 -42.08
CA THR A 551 -12.97 51.23 -41.54
C THR A 551 -12.43 52.43 -42.38
N PRO A 552 -11.18 53.00 -42.23
CA PRO A 552 -10.07 52.86 -41.24
C PRO A 552 -9.33 54.20 -40.83
N LEU A 553 -8.21 54.07 -40.08
CA LEU A 553 -6.95 54.88 -40.03
C LEU A 553 -6.62 55.87 -38.86
N GLU A 554 -5.55 55.50 -38.12
CA GLU A 554 -4.26 56.20 -37.81
C GLU A 554 -4.06 57.44 -36.88
N SER A 555 -2.84 57.46 -36.26
CA SER A 555 -2.06 58.49 -35.51
C SER A 555 -2.41 58.75 -34.02
N SER A 556 -1.54 58.61 -32.99
CA SER A 556 -0.19 59.15 -32.68
C SER A 556 -0.21 60.69 -32.47
N ALA A 557 0.36 61.38 -31.46
CA ALA A 557 1.36 61.15 -30.41
C ALA A 557 1.29 62.34 -29.35
N PRO A 558 2.34 62.83 -28.65
CA PRO A 558 2.58 62.60 -27.22
C PRO A 558 3.01 63.86 -26.38
N LEU A 559 3.77 63.64 -25.27
CA LEU A 559 4.62 64.56 -24.44
C LEU A 559 3.96 65.01 -23.11
N THR A 560 4.60 65.13 -21.93
CA THR A 560 6.02 65.23 -21.45
C THR A 560 5.97 65.11 -19.91
N ARG A 561 6.80 64.30 -19.21
CA ARG A 561 8.17 64.50 -18.69
C ARG A 561 8.28 65.12 -17.28
N ALA A 562 9.14 64.48 -16.46
CA ALA A 562 9.89 64.93 -15.26
C ALA A 562 9.10 65.04 -13.93
N SER A 563 9.37 64.25 -12.88
CA SER A 563 10.57 64.18 -12.00
C SER A 563 10.81 65.53 -11.28
N THR A 564 11.01 65.65 -9.96
CA THR A 564 11.99 64.97 -9.10
C THR A 564 11.82 65.47 -7.64
N THR A 565 12.14 64.63 -6.63
CA THR A 565 12.65 64.95 -5.25
C THR A 565 11.81 65.84 -4.32
N GLY A 566 11.71 65.62 -3.02
CA GLY A 566 12.45 64.79 -2.06
C GLY A 566 12.20 65.34 -0.63
N ASN A 567 12.70 64.61 0.37
CA ASN A 567 12.84 64.96 1.80
C ASN A 567 11.78 64.44 2.80
N THR A 568 12.28 63.48 3.60
CA THR A 568 12.03 63.08 5.00
C THR A 568 12.07 64.25 6.01
N PRO A 569 11.88 64.06 7.35
CA PRO A 569 11.33 62.92 8.14
C PRO A 569 10.28 63.31 9.24
N SER A 570 9.58 62.29 9.79
CA SER A 570 9.21 61.97 11.22
C SER A 570 8.91 63.07 12.28
N PRO A 571 8.37 62.74 13.50
CA PRO A 571 7.34 61.77 13.94
C PRO A 571 6.38 62.39 15.02
N SER A 572 5.69 61.55 15.82
CA SER A 572 4.94 61.82 17.08
C SER A 572 3.51 62.37 16.90
N SER A 573 2.51 62.12 17.74
CA SER A 573 2.16 61.16 18.80
C SER A 573 0.69 61.47 19.16
N GLU A 574 0.07 60.66 20.05
CA GLU A 574 -1.18 60.95 20.79
C GLU A 574 -2.52 60.44 20.21
N SER A 575 -3.00 59.37 20.84
CA SER A 575 -4.41 59.16 21.22
C SER A 575 -4.78 60.09 22.39
N PRO A 576 -6.02 60.17 22.94
CA PRO A 576 -7.28 59.46 22.64
C PRO A 576 -8.56 60.35 22.64
N GLY A 577 -9.72 59.81 22.25
CA GLY A 577 -10.99 60.52 22.42
C GLY A 577 -12.22 59.67 22.12
N MET A 578 -13.03 59.41 23.15
CA MET A 578 -14.11 58.44 23.21
C MET A 578 -15.48 59.12 23.07
N GLY A 579 -16.39 58.53 22.27
CA GLY A 579 -17.85 58.58 22.50
C GLY A 579 -18.70 59.42 21.53
N LYS A 580 -19.56 58.75 20.74
CA LYS A 580 -21.00 58.58 21.04
C LYS A 580 -21.71 57.69 20.03
N ARG A 581 -22.59 56.85 20.58
CA ARG A 581 -23.55 55.94 19.95
C ARG A 581 -24.61 56.69 19.13
N GLY A 582 -25.00 56.09 18.01
CA GLY A 582 -26.33 56.19 17.41
C GLY A 582 -26.77 54.79 17.00
N SER A 583 -27.73 54.22 17.72
CA SER A 583 -28.26 52.87 17.52
C SER A 583 -29.35 52.84 16.45
N ASN A 584 -29.40 51.70 15.76
CA ASN A 584 -30.48 51.21 14.91
C ASN A 584 -31.88 51.41 15.54
N PRO A 585 -32.88 51.73 14.71
CA PRO A 585 -34.29 51.48 14.99
C PRO A 585 -34.82 50.31 14.12
N PHE A 586 -35.65 49.48 14.75
CA PHE A 586 -36.51 48.41 14.20
C PHE A 586 -36.07 46.94 14.43
N ASP A 587 -35.70 46.65 15.67
CA ASP A 587 -36.32 45.59 16.51
C ASP A 587 -37.83 45.37 16.16
N ASP A 588 -38.53 44.23 16.29
CA ASP A 588 -38.57 43.10 17.24
C ASP A 588 -39.82 42.24 16.84
N PRO A 589 -40.43 41.32 17.64
CA PRO A 589 -39.95 40.19 18.46
C PRO A 589 -40.84 38.92 18.27
N ILE A 590 -40.55 37.80 18.98
CA ILE A 590 -41.54 36.95 19.69
C ILE A 590 -40.86 35.78 20.45
N TRP A 591 -40.91 35.91 21.79
CA TRP A 591 -40.85 34.94 22.91
C TRP A 591 -39.52 34.35 23.45
N SER A 592 -39.37 34.69 24.74
CA SER A 592 -38.48 34.33 25.84
C SER A 592 -38.71 32.95 26.48
N GLN A 593 -37.69 32.43 27.18
CA GLN A 593 -37.66 32.07 28.63
C GLN A 593 -36.30 31.39 28.94
N HIS A 594 -35.44 31.98 29.80
CA HIS A 594 -35.28 31.74 31.27
C HIS A 594 -34.79 30.29 31.60
N ASP A 595 -33.80 30.01 32.46
CA ASP A 595 -33.34 30.70 33.66
C ASP A 595 -32.02 30.14 34.28
N ILE A 596 -31.33 31.02 35.02
CA ILE A 596 -30.63 30.87 36.33
C ILE A 596 -29.20 30.27 36.48
N SER A 597 -28.39 31.12 37.12
CA SER A 597 -27.05 31.03 37.74
C SER A 597 -26.94 30.11 38.96
N TYR A 598 -25.73 29.65 39.32
CA TYR A 598 -25.21 29.80 40.68
C TYR A 598 -23.67 29.97 40.72
N ASP A 599 -23.28 30.82 41.66
CA ASP A 599 -21.99 31.46 41.91
C ASP A 599 -20.87 30.59 42.50
N ASN A 600 -19.64 31.05 42.22
CA ASN A 600 -18.45 31.23 43.07
C ASN A 600 -18.12 30.22 44.20
N ILE A 601 -16.83 29.86 44.29
CA ILE A 601 -16.00 30.16 45.48
C ILE A 601 -14.52 30.29 45.07
N THR A 602 -13.92 31.29 45.71
CA THR A 602 -12.65 31.98 45.53
C THR A 602 -11.50 31.37 46.36
N LEU A 603 -10.29 31.91 46.14
CA LEU A 603 -9.08 31.92 46.99
C LEU A 603 -8.18 30.68 46.91
N GLY A 604 -6.85 30.77 46.85
CA GLY A 604 -5.88 31.86 46.97
C GLY A 604 -4.48 31.20 46.95
N ALA A 605 -3.55 31.68 46.15
CA ALA A 605 -2.48 32.59 46.56
C ALA A 605 -1.22 31.93 47.19
N HIS A 606 -0.11 32.11 46.46
CA HIS A 606 1.27 32.33 46.91
C HIS A 606 2.14 31.19 47.49
N GLY A 607 3.40 31.15 47.01
CA GLY A 607 4.52 30.64 47.80
C GLY A 607 5.71 30.06 47.02
N SER A 608 6.47 30.89 46.33
CA SER A 608 7.86 30.63 45.88
C SER A 608 8.84 30.46 47.06
N TYR A 609 9.86 29.60 46.95
CA TYR A 609 11.31 29.93 47.09
C TYR A 609 12.21 28.67 47.24
N THR A 610 13.22 28.60 46.36
CA THR A 610 14.64 28.17 46.51
C THR A 610 15.07 26.95 47.34
N GLY A 611 16.02 26.18 46.78
CA GLY A 611 16.97 25.40 47.57
C GLY A 611 17.80 24.40 46.77
N SER A 612 19.06 24.74 46.52
CA SER A 612 20.13 23.88 45.99
C SER A 612 20.50 22.73 46.93
N GLY A 613 20.95 21.59 46.40
CA GLY A 613 21.62 20.56 47.19
C GLY A 613 22.12 19.37 46.36
N SER A 614 23.43 19.16 46.36
CA SER A 614 24.18 18.14 45.63
C SER A 614 24.24 16.77 46.34
N MET A 615 24.55 15.73 45.54
CA MET A 615 25.11 14.41 45.90
C MET A 615 24.23 13.46 46.75
N SER A 616 23.88 12.29 46.20
CA SER A 616 24.68 11.07 46.39
C SER A 616 24.00 9.85 45.75
N ARG A 617 24.83 8.92 45.28
CA ARG A 617 24.47 7.56 44.89
C ARG A 617 23.71 6.87 46.02
N ASN A 618 22.58 6.23 45.70
CA ASN A 618 22.32 4.91 46.24
C ASN A 618 21.40 4.08 45.34
N ARG A 619 21.80 2.81 45.33
CA ARG A 619 21.25 1.62 44.69
C ARG A 619 19.89 1.28 45.30
N THR A 620 18.87 0.99 44.50
CA THR A 620 17.70 0.22 44.95
C THR A 620 16.94 -0.37 43.76
N GLU A 621 16.88 -1.70 43.78
CA GLU A 621 15.71 -2.53 43.52
C GLU A 621 14.94 -2.36 42.21
N SER A 622 15.19 -3.33 41.33
CA SER A 622 14.35 -3.71 40.20
C SER A 622 12.94 -4.08 40.69
N ARG A 623 12.00 -3.15 40.56
CA ARG A 623 10.57 -3.41 40.66
C ARG A 623 10.08 -3.92 39.31
N ARG A 624 9.74 -5.22 39.28
CA ARG A 624 8.88 -5.82 38.25
C ARG A 624 7.59 -5.02 38.13
N HIS A 625 7.29 -4.57 36.92
CA HIS A 625 5.95 -4.14 36.53
C HIS A 625 5.51 -5.00 35.36
N ASP A 626 4.73 -6.03 35.68
CA ASP A 626 3.89 -6.76 34.74
C ASP A 626 2.67 -5.87 34.44
N TYR A 627 2.45 -5.57 33.16
CA TYR A 627 1.17 -5.06 32.68
C TYR A 627 0.49 -6.17 31.89
N LEU A 628 -0.64 -6.62 32.46
CA LEU A 628 -1.71 -7.32 31.78
C LEU A 628 -2.18 -6.48 30.60
N ASP A 629 -2.24 -7.06 29.41
CA ASP A 629 -3.06 -6.52 28.33
C ASP A 629 -3.97 -7.60 27.77
N THR A 630 -5.26 -7.38 28.01
CA THR A 630 -6.38 -8.25 27.68
C THR A 630 -7.09 -7.60 26.50
N SER A 631 -6.74 -8.00 25.27
CA SER A 631 -7.42 -7.43 24.09
C SER A 631 -7.39 -8.33 22.84
N SER A 632 -7.08 -9.63 22.96
CA SER A 632 -7.03 -10.54 21.79
C SER A 632 -8.23 -11.50 21.66
N THR A 633 -9.21 -11.44 22.57
CA THR A 633 -10.16 -12.55 22.77
C THR A 633 -11.64 -12.15 22.83
N GLU A 634 -12.04 -11.04 22.21
CA GLU A 634 -13.44 -10.58 22.31
C GLU A 634 -14.34 -10.95 21.10
N PHE A 635 -13.91 -11.83 20.19
CA PHE A 635 -14.75 -12.17 19.02
C PHE A 635 -15.00 -13.67 18.76
N LEU A 636 -14.62 -14.57 19.68
CA LEU A 636 -15.11 -15.95 19.65
C LEU A 636 -16.47 -16.14 20.37
N MET A 637 -17.11 -15.06 20.81
CA MET A 637 -18.39 -15.11 21.53
C MET A 637 -19.42 -14.12 20.95
N SER A 638 -19.95 -14.41 19.77
CA SER A 638 -21.34 -14.03 19.46
C SER A 638 -22.00 -15.10 18.60
N GLY A 639 -22.55 -16.11 19.27
CA GLY A 639 -23.55 -16.98 18.67
C GLY A 639 -24.84 -16.21 18.47
N LYS A 640 -25.16 -15.85 17.22
CA LYS A 640 -26.55 -15.59 16.82
C LYS A 640 -26.91 -16.52 15.67
N GLN A 641 -27.91 -17.34 15.98
CA GLN A 641 -28.54 -18.33 15.11
C GLN A 641 -29.00 -17.70 13.78
N THR A 642 -28.69 -18.36 12.67
CA THR A 642 -29.46 -18.23 11.42
C THR A 642 -30.34 -19.47 11.25
N PRO A 643 -31.63 -19.32 10.90
CA PRO A 643 -32.57 -20.43 10.90
C PRO A 643 -32.36 -21.40 9.73
N ARG A 644 -32.59 -22.69 10.03
CA ARG A 644 -32.70 -23.84 9.12
C ARG A 644 -33.82 -23.67 8.08
N SER A 645 -33.58 -24.20 6.87
CA SER A 645 -34.56 -24.92 6.04
C SER A 645 -33.77 -25.67 4.95
N SER A 646 -33.53 -26.99 5.06
CA SER A 646 -34.40 -28.14 4.79
C SER A 646 -34.70 -28.38 3.30
N TYR A 647 -33.85 -29.18 2.63
CA TYR A 647 -34.33 -30.27 1.78
C TYR A 647 -33.30 -31.41 1.77
N VAL A 648 -33.83 -32.62 1.65
CA VAL A 648 -33.32 -33.89 2.14
C VAL A 648 -33.05 -34.84 0.97
N GLN A 649 -31.98 -35.63 1.11
CA GLN A 649 -31.69 -37.00 0.63
C GLN A 649 -31.98 -37.45 -0.82
N ASN A 650 -30.89 -38.03 -1.36
CA ASN A 650 -30.71 -39.24 -2.20
C ASN A 650 -29.92 -38.85 -3.47
N GLU A 651 -28.83 -39.52 -3.86
CA GLU A 651 -28.65 -40.97 -4.02
C GLU A 651 -27.19 -41.42 -3.76
N LYS A 652 -27.05 -42.70 -3.35
CA LYS A 652 -25.80 -43.47 -3.36
C LYS A 652 -25.64 -44.19 -4.71
N HIS A 653 -24.37 -44.42 -5.07
CA HIS A 653 -23.82 -45.20 -6.20
C HIS A 653 -23.72 -44.47 -7.55
N MET A 654 -22.51 -44.08 -7.98
CA MET A 654 -21.73 -44.82 -8.99
C MET A 654 -20.33 -44.23 -9.25
N SER A 655 -19.35 -45.14 -9.32
CA SER A 655 -18.11 -45.18 -10.11
C SER A 655 -17.16 -43.97 -10.21
N THR A 656 -15.97 -44.20 -9.65
CA THR A 656 -14.64 -44.02 -10.27
C THR A 656 -14.66 -43.57 -11.74
N ASP A 657 -14.50 -42.26 -11.98
CA ASP A 657 -13.94 -41.66 -13.20
C ASP A 657 -13.96 -40.14 -13.09
N LYS A 658 -13.23 -39.57 -12.13
CA LYS A 658 -13.01 -38.11 -12.02
C LYS A 658 -11.60 -37.73 -11.56
N LEU A 659 -10.61 -38.51 -12.00
CA LEU A 659 -9.18 -38.21 -11.82
C LEU A 659 -8.52 -37.63 -13.10
N GLY A 660 -9.29 -37.36 -14.15
CA GLY A 660 -8.78 -36.91 -15.46
C GLY A 660 -9.23 -35.52 -15.93
N GLU A 661 -10.05 -34.80 -15.16
CA GLU A 661 -10.69 -33.56 -15.62
C GLU A 661 -10.02 -32.29 -15.06
N GLU A 662 -9.43 -32.34 -13.85
CA GLU A 662 -8.65 -31.22 -13.30
C GLU A 662 -7.26 -31.07 -13.94
N ALA A 663 -6.72 -32.15 -14.51
CA ALA A 663 -5.43 -32.12 -15.24
C ALA A 663 -5.49 -31.40 -16.60
N ARG A 664 -6.70 -31.16 -17.15
CA ARG A 664 -6.87 -30.51 -18.47
C ARG A 664 -7.09 -29.00 -18.41
N LEU A 665 -7.47 -28.44 -17.26
CA LEU A 665 -7.67 -26.99 -17.13
C LEU A 665 -6.36 -26.22 -16.95
N ASN A 666 -5.34 -26.86 -16.36
CA ASN A 666 -4.03 -26.27 -16.15
C ASN A 666 -3.14 -26.23 -17.41
N ALA A 667 -3.45 -27.03 -18.43
CA ALA A 667 -2.75 -27.00 -19.71
C ALA A 667 -3.15 -25.80 -20.60
N TYR A 668 -4.25 -25.10 -20.31
CA TYR A 668 -4.76 -24.01 -21.15
C TYR A 668 -4.20 -22.62 -20.79
N PHE A 669 -3.44 -22.51 -19.69
CA PHE A 669 -2.76 -21.27 -19.30
C PHE A 669 -1.25 -21.28 -19.57
N ASP A 670 -0.70 -22.43 -19.99
CA ASP A 670 0.73 -22.61 -20.31
C ASP A 670 1.08 -22.30 -21.79
N GLU A 671 0.08 -22.19 -22.68
CA GLU A 671 0.35 -22.02 -24.12
C GLU A 671 0.66 -20.55 -24.53
N ASP A 672 0.21 -19.56 -23.76
CA ASP A 672 0.45 -18.13 -24.07
C ASP A 672 1.83 -17.61 -23.62
N ILE A 673 2.63 -18.40 -22.90
CA ILE A 673 3.95 -17.98 -22.39
C ILE A 673 5.12 -18.49 -23.25
N SER A 674 4.87 -19.42 -24.19
CA SER A 674 5.93 -20.01 -25.03
C SER A 674 6.27 -19.21 -26.30
N ALA A 675 5.61 -18.07 -26.57
CA ALA A 675 5.71 -17.37 -27.85
C ALA A 675 6.52 -16.06 -27.87
N LEU A 676 7.34 -15.75 -26.85
CA LEU A 676 8.09 -14.48 -26.78
C LEU A 676 9.59 -14.58 -26.44
N GLU A 677 10.25 -15.69 -26.75
CA GLU A 677 11.71 -15.74 -26.82
C GLU A 677 12.20 -16.37 -28.13
N GLU A 678 12.14 -15.63 -29.24
CA GLU A 678 13.13 -15.74 -30.31
C GLU A 678 13.43 -14.35 -30.92
N GLY A 679 14.62 -13.82 -30.57
CA GLY A 679 15.61 -13.33 -31.53
C GLY A 679 15.28 -12.18 -32.47
N ASN A 680 15.84 -11.02 -32.17
CA ASN A 680 16.04 -9.87 -33.06
C ASN A 680 16.97 -10.19 -34.25
N SER A 681 16.51 -10.01 -35.49
CA SER A 681 17.29 -9.35 -36.57
C SER A 681 16.35 -9.03 -37.74
N GLY A 682 16.49 -7.81 -38.26
CA GLY A 682 15.63 -7.25 -39.30
C GLY A 682 15.89 -7.81 -40.69
N GLU A 683 14.94 -7.46 -41.58
CA GLU A 683 14.98 -7.64 -43.04
C GLU A 683 14.48 -8.97 -43.61
N GLU A 684 13.23 -9.36 -43.31
CA GLU A 684 12.48 -10.27 -44.23
C GLU A 684 10.95 -10.25 -44.07
N MET A 685 10.37 -9.13 -43.62
CA MET A 685 8.97 -9.11 -43.14
C MET A 685 7.90 -8.76 -44.18
N THR A 686 8.25 -8.51 -45.45
CA THR A 686 7.28 -8.03 -46.46
C THR A 686 6.75 -9.12 -47.40
N GLU A 687 7.45 -10.23 -47.63
CA GLU A 687 6.95 -11.32 -48.51
C GLU A 687 6.13 -12.40 -47.78
N LYS A 688 6.48 -12.75 -46.53
CA LYS A 688 5.78 -13.79 -45.75
C LYS A 688 4.33 -13.39 -45.38
N LYS A 689 4.02 -12.08 -45.28
CA LYS A 689 2.65 -11.57 -45.01
C LYS A 689 1.68 -11.75 -46.19
N LYS A 690 2.14 -11.79 -47.44
CA LYS A 690 1.26 -12.02 -48.61
C LYS A 690 0.94 -13.49 -48.85
N LYS A 691 1.86 -14.42 -48.58
CA LYS A 691 1.60 -15.88 -48.66
C LYS A 691 0.71 -16.40 -47.53
N LYS A 692 0.84 -15.87 -46.29
CA LYS A 692 -0.03 -16.26 -45.16
C LYS A 692 -1.49 -15.82 -45.32
N LYS A 693 -1.76 -14.74 -46.07
CA LYS A 693 -3.14 -14.28 -46.36
C LYS A 693 -3.87 -15.16 -47.38
N LYS A 694 -3.14 -15.90 -48.24
CA LYS A 694 -3.73 -16.81 -49.23
C LYS A 694 -4.03 -18.19 -48.63
N ASN A 695 -3.13 -18.73 -47.80
CA ASN A 695 -3.33 -20.02 -47.13
C ASN A 695 -4.35 -20.02 -45.98
N LYS A 696 -4.82 -18.86 -45.52
CA LYS A 696 -5.87 -18.77 -44.48
C LYS A 696 -7.29 -18.91 -45.05
N LYS A 697 -7.47 -18.89 -46.37
CA LYS A 697 -8.80 -19.00 -47.00
C LYS A 697 -9.23 -20.43 -47.37
N ASP A 698 -8.31 -21.40 -47.36
CA ASP A 698 -8.56 -22.77 -47.85
C ASP A 698 -8.51 -23.86 -46.76
N LYS A 699 -8.65 -23.50 -45.48
CA LYS A 699 -8.80 -24.48 -44.38
C LYS A 699 -10.02 -24.16 -43.51
N GLU A 700 -11.19 -24.13 -44.15
CA GLU A 700 -12.48 -24.42 -43.50
C GLU A 700 -12.73 -25.93 -43.64
N GLY A 701 -12.85 -26.66 -42.52
CA GLY A 701 -13.16 -28.09 -42.57
C GLY A 701 -12.78 -28.96 -41.36
N GLY A 702 -12.48 -28.38 -40.18
CA GLY A 702 -12.19 -29.16 -38.96
C GLY A 702 -12.84 -28.52 -37.74
N GLY A 703 -13.62 -29.30 -36.99
CA GLY A 703 -14.53 -28.85 -35.93
C GLY A 703 -13.89 -27.93 -34.89
N ALA A 704 -14.52 -26.79 -34.67
CA ALA A 704 -14.10 -25.80 -33.68
C ALA A 704 -14.32 -26.36 -32.26
N GLN A 705 -13.24 -26.43 -31.47
CA GLN A 705 -13.33 -26.61 -30.03
C GLN A 705 -14.14 -25.45 -29.44
N ILE A 706 -15.22 -25.77 -28.73
CA ILE A 706 -16.08 -24.79 -28.08
C ILE A 706 -15.40 -24.36 -26.78
N GLU A 707 -15.08 -23.06 -26.64
CA GLU A 707 -14.48 -22.53 -25.43
C GLU A 707 -15.45 -22.66 -24.22
N PRO A 708 -14.99 -23.21 -23.07
CA PRO A 708 -15.82 -23.33 -21.86
C PRO A 708 -16.43 -22.02 -21.37
N LYS A 709 -15.79 -20.88 -21.67
CA LYS A 709 -16.26 -19.53 -21.33
C LYS A 709 -17.65 -19.21 -21.91
N VAL A 710 -18.00 -19.79 -23.06
CA VAL A 710 -19.30 -19.56 -23.71
C VAL A 710 -20.44 -20.20 -22.92
N PHE A 711 -20.20 -21.35 -22.28
CA PHE A 711 -21.18 -22.01 -21.42
C PHE A 711 -21.44 -21.20 -20.15
N PHE A 712 -20.38 -20.77 -19.46
CA PHE A 712 -20.52 -19.93 -18.25
C PHE A 712 -21.18 -18.57 -18.54
N ALA A 713 -20.92 -17.98 -19.71
CA ALA A 713 -21.61 -16.77 -20.14
C ALA A 713 -23.12 -17.01 -20.35
N SER A 714 -23.50 -18.17 -20.90
CA SER A 714 -24.91 -18.52 -21.11
C SER A 714 -25.66 -18.79 -19.79
N GLU A 715 -25.00 -19.46 -18.84
CA GLU A 715 -25.53 -19.67 -17.48
C GLU A 715 -25.72 -18.37 -16.72
N ARG A 716 -24.73 -17.45 -16.79
CA ARG A 716 -24.84 -16.12 -16.18
C ARG A 716 -26.05 -15.35 -16.72
N THR A 717 -26.27 -15.36 -18.04
CA THR A 717 -27.45 -14.70 -18.63
C THR A 717 -28.76 -15.33 -18.18
N PHE A 718 -28.81 -16.66 -18.04
CA PHE A 718 -30.00 -17.34 -17.51
C PHE A 718 -30.30 -16.96 -16.06
N ILE A 719 -29.27 -16.92 -15.19
CA ILE A 719 -29.42 -16.49 -13.79
C ILE A 719 -29.91 -15.04 -13.72
N HIS A 720 -29.41 -14.14 -14.57
CA HIS A 720 -29.89 -12.75 -14.62
C HIS A 720 -31.37 -12.66 -15.02
N TRP A 721 -31.81 -13.46 -15.99
CA TRP A 721 -33.22 -13.50 -16.39
C TRP A 721 -34.14 -14.07 -15.31
N LEU A 722 -33.71 -15.13 -14.61
CA LEU A 722 -34.44 -15.68 -13.46
C LEU A 722 -34.51 -14.68 -12.30
N HIS A 723 -33.44 -13.97 -12.01
CA HIS A 723 -33.43 -12.94 -10.98
C HIS A 723 -34.45 -11.83 -11.27
N PHE A 724 -34.58 -11.40 -12.53
CA PHE A 724 -35.59 -10.41 -12.93
C PHE A 724 -37.02 -10.95 -12.76
N SER A 725 -37.27 -12.20 -13.14
CA SER A 725 -38.55 -12.87 -12.89
C SER A 725 -38.85 -12.96 -11.40
N ALA A 726 -37.87 -13.30 -10.56
CA ALA A 726 -38.05 -13.37 -9.11
C ALA A 726 -38.45 -12.02 -8.49
N ILE A 727 -37.87 -10.91 -8.97
CA ILE A 727 -38.26 -9.55 -8.54
C ILE A 727 -39.73 -9.26 -8.91
N ILE A 728 -40.16 -9.56 -10.13
CA ILE A 728 -41.56 -9.38 -10.54
C ILE A 728 -42.48 -10.28 -9.72
N LEU A 729 -42.08 -11.52 -9.45
CA LEU A 729 -42.85 -12.44 -8.61
C LEU A 729 -42.99 -11.91 -7.17
N THR A 730 -41.93 -11.36 -6.58
CA THR A 730 -42.00 -10.75 -5.25
C THR A 730 -42.94 -9.54 -5.26
N ALA A 731 -42.88 -8.68 -6.30
CA ALA A 731 -43.82 -7.57 -6.45
C ALA A 731 -45.27 -8.03 -6.68
N ALA A 732 -45.48 -9.13 -7.40
CA ALA A 732 -46.80 -9.72 -7.60
C ALA A 732 -47.38 -10.27 -6.29
N LEU A 733 -46.58 -11.00 -5.52
CA LEU A 733 -46.99 -11.60 -4.24
C LEU A 733 -47.29 -10.53 -3.18
N THR A 734 -46.53 -9.43 -3.14
CA THR A 734 -46.83 -8.32 -2.23
C THR A 734 -48.17 -7.65 -2.57
N LEU A 735 -48.45 -7.43 -3.86
CA LEU A 735 -49.73 -6.87 -4.31
C LEU A 735 -50.92 -7.83 -4.08
N LEU A 736 -50.71 -9.14 -4.21
CA LEU A 736 -51.74 -10.14 -3.94
C LEU A 736 -52.07 -10.27 -2.45
N ASN A 737 -51.04 -10.20 -1.58
CA ASN A 737 -51.22 -10.35 -0.13
C ASN A 737 -51.74 -9.08 0.55
N PHE A 738 -51.26 -7.90 0.14
CA PHE A 738 -51.52 -6.63 0.84
C PHE A 738 -52.35 -5.62 0.03
N GLY A 739 -52.80 -5.99 -1.17
CA GLY A 739 -53.52 -5.08 -2.05
C GLY A 739 -55.05 -5.17 -1.98
N ASP A 740 -55.70 -4.03 -2.25
CA ASP A 740 -57.14 -3.90 -2.54
C ASP A 740 -57.57 -4.76 -3.74
N GLY A 741 -58.88 -4.89 -3.99
CA GLY A 741 -59.42 -5.71 -5.08
C GLY A 741 -58.78 -5.43 -6.46
N VAL A 742 -58.51 -4.15 -6.77
CA VAL A 742 -57.80 -3.74 -7.99
C VAL A 742 -56.33 -4.16 -7.97
N ASN A 743 -55.64 -4.01 -6.84
CA ASN A 743 -54.24 -4.41 -6.69
C ASN A 743 -54.07 -5.94 -6.76
N ARG A 744 -55.06 -6.73 -6.34
CA ARG A 744 -55.05 -8.18 -6.50
C ARG A 744 -55.15 -8.61 -7.97
N ILE A 745 -55.99 -7.94 -8.75
CA ILE A 745 -56.08 -8.18 -10.21
C ILE A 745 -54.74 -7.86 -10.87
N VAL A 746 -54.13 -6.73 -10.52
CA VAL A 746 -52.83 -6.31 -11.05
C VAL A 746 -51.71 -7.25 -10.60
N GLY A 747 -51.73 -7.69 -9.34
CA GLY A 747 -50.80 -8.69 -8.80
C GLY A 747 -50.93 -10.03 -9.53
N GLY A 748 -52.14 -10.46 -9.86
CA GLY A 748 -52.39 -11.65 -10.69
C GLY A 748 -51.81 -11.54 -12.10
N VAL A 749 -51.91 -10.37 -12.73
CA VAL A 749 -51.30 -10.10 -14.04
C VAL A 749 -49.76 -10.15 -13.96
N PHE A 750 -49.15 -9.52 -12.95
CA PHE A 750 -47.70 -9.58 -12.75
C PHE A 750 -47.21 -11.00 -12.44
N PHE A 751 -47.98 -11.79 -11.69
CA PHE A 751 -47.68 -13.20 -11.45
C PHE A 751 -47.64 -13.99 -12.76
N GLY A 752 -48.63 -13.79 -13.64
CA GLY A 752 -48.67 -14.42 -14.96
C GLY A 752 -47.50 -14.00 -15.85
N ILE A 753 -47.15 -12.71 -15.86
CA ILE A 753 -45.98 -12.19 -16.60
C ILE A 753 -44.69 -12.84 -16.09
N SER A 754 -44.51 -12.93 -14.77
CA SER A 754 -43.34 -13.60 -14.18
C SER A 754 -43.23 -15.05 -14.62
N LEU A 755 -44.34 -15.81 -14.63
CA LEU A 755 -44.34 -17.21 -15.04
C LEU A 755 -43.97 -17.38 -16.52
N ILE A 756 -44.58 -16.58 -17.41
CA ILE A 756 -44.26 -16.60 -18.85
C ILE A 756 -42.78 -16.30 -19.07
N PHE A 757 -42.23 -15.36 -18.30
CA PHE A 757 -40.85 -14.93 -18.45
C PHE A 757 -39.84 -15.94 -17.90
N ALA A 758 -40.14 -16.62 -16.81
CA ALA A 758 -39.35 -17.75 -16.31
C ALA A 758 -39.30 -18.91 -17.33
N LEU A 759 -40.44 -19.22 -17.97
CA LEU A 759 -40.51 -20.24 -19.02
C LEU A 759 -39.74 -19.83 -20.28
N TYR A 760 -39.81 -18.55 -20.67
CA TYR A 760 -39.00 -18.01 -21.77
C TYR A 760 -37.50 -18.14 -21.49
N ALA A 761 -37.05 -17.73 -20.30
CA ALA A 761 -35.64 -17.83 -19.90
C ALA A 761 -35.13 -19.28 -19.95
N PHE A 762 -35.93 -20.23 -19.47
CA PHE A 762 -35.59 -21.66 -19.51
C PHE A 762 -35.55 -22.21 -20.95
N GLY A 763 -36.55 -21.88 -21.76
CA GLY A 763 -36.60 -22.30 -23.17
C GLY A 763 -35.43 -21.72 -23.97
N PHE A 764 -35.11 -20.45 -23.78
CA PHE A 764 -33.99 -19.78 -24.42
C PHE A 764 -32.64 -20.35 -23.99
N TYR A 765 -32.46 -20.66 -22.70
CA TYR A 765 -31.27 -21.33 -22.19
C TYR A 765 -31.06 -22.70 -22.85
N ARG A 766 -32.11 -23.55 -22.91
CA ARG A 766 -32.04 -24.85 -23.57
C ARG A 766 -31.74 -24.74 -25.07
N TRP A 767 -32.38 -23.79 -25.75
CA TRP A 767 -32.15 -23.53 -27.17
C TRP A 767 -30.71 -23.10 -27.43
N ARG A 768 -30.18 -22.19 -26.61
CA ARG A 768 -28.80 -21.69 -26.72
C ARG A 768 -27.79 -22.79 -26.38
N ALA A 769 -28.01 -23.58 -25.33
CA ALA A 769 -27.15 -24.71 -24.98
C ALA A 769 -27.10 -25.75 -26.10
N TYR A 770 -28.23 -26.10 -26.70
CA TYR A 770 -28.29 -27.00 -27.86
C TYR A 770 -27.56 -26.43 -29.09
N ARG A 771 -27.68 -25.12 -29.34
CA ARG A 771 -27.05 -24.45 -30.48
C ARG A 771 -25.54 -24.26 -30.32
N ILE A 772 -25.05 -24.00 -29.11
CA ILE A 772 -23.61 -23.91 -28.82
C ILE A 772 -22.93 -25.25 -29.13
N THR A 773 -23.55 -26.37 -28.77
CA THR A 773 -23.03 -27.73 -29.06
C THR A 773 -23.02 -28.05 -30.56
N ASN A 774 -23.99 -27.54 -31.33
CA ASN A 774 -24.20 -27.95 -32.71
C ASN A 774 -23.71 -26.96 -33.79
N MET A 775 -23.54 -25.67 -33.48
CA MET A 775 -23.16 -24.63 -34.46
C MET A 775 -22.35 -23.46 -33.84
N PRO A 776 -21.03 -23.61 -33.60
CA PRO A 776 -20.22 -22.63 -32.86
C PRO A 776 -19.94 -21.29 -33.57
N HIS A 777 -20.25 -21.14 -34.87
CA HIS A 777 -19.84 -19.97 -35.67
C HIS A 777 -20.88 -18.84 -35.79
N LEU A 778 -22.02 -18.92 -35.09
CA LEU A 778 -23.09 -17.91 -35.17
C LEU A 778 -23.15 -17.05 -33.89
N ARG A 779 -23.37 -15.73 -34.01
CA ARG A 779 -23.64 -14.85 -32.85
C ARG A 779 -24.99 -15.21 -32.20
N PHE A 780 -25.02 -15.27 -30.87
CA PHE A 780 -26.16 -15.72 -30.06
C PHE A 780 -26.68 -14.63 -29.12
N ASP A 781 -27.02 -13.48 -29.68
CA ASP A 781 -27.51 -12.33 -28.89
C ASP A 781 -29.05 -12.39 -28.75
N ASP A 782 -29.56 -12.20 -27.52
CA ASP A 782 -31.00 -12.11 -27.24
C ASP A 782 -31.48 -10.68 -27.45
N ILE A 783 -31.94 -10.39 -28.66
CA ILE A 783 -32.47 -9.07 -29.04
C ILE A 783 -33.95 -8.92 -28.64
N TYR A 784 -34.68 -10.03 -28.54
CA TYR A 784 -36.13 -10.03 -28.41
C TYR A 784 -36.61 -10.07 -26.96
N GLY A 785 -35.89 -10.73 -26.05
CA GLY A 785 -36.25 -10.87 -24.64
C GLY A 785 -36.51 -9.53 -23.93
N PRO A 786 -35.57 -8.55 -23.98
CA PRO A 786 -35.76 -7.26 -23.33
C PRO A 786 -36.92 -6.45 -23.93
N VAL A 787 -37.12 -6.53 -25.25
CA VAL A 787 -38.18 -5.80 -25.95
C VAL A 787 -39.56 -6.35 -25.56
N PHE A 788 -39.71 -7.67 -25.53
CA PHE A 788 -40.96 -8.32 -25.14
C PHE A 788 -41.34 -8.03 -23.68
N LEU A 789 -40.35 -8.04 -22.78
CA LEU A 789 -40.52 -7.69 -21.37
C LEU A 789 -40.98 -6.24 -21.19
N CYS A 790 -40.36 -5.29 -21.90
CA CYS A 790 -40.76 -3.89 -21.84
C CYS A 790 -42.20 -3.69 -22.30
N ILE A 791 -42.62 -4.36 -23.39
CA ILE A 791 -43.99 -4.28 -23.90
C ILE A 791 -44.99 -4.83 -22.87
N LEU A 792 -44.71 -6.00 -22.27
CA LEU A 792 -45.59 -6.60 -21.25
C LEU A 792 -45.69 -5.75 -19.98
N LEU A 793 -44.58 -5.18 -19.51
CA LEU A 793 -44.58 -4.31 -18.33
C LEU A 793 -45.31 -2.99 -18.58
N ILE A 794 -45.11 -2.37 -19.75
CA ILE A 794 -45.86 -1.18 -20.14
C ILE A 794 -47.35 -1.50 -20.24
N GLY A 795 -47.72 -2.64 -20.84
CA GLY A 795 -49.10 -3.12 -20.89
C GLY A 795 -49.71 -3.29 -19.49
N ALA A 796 -48.97 -3.92 -18.57
CA ALA A 796 -49.40 -4.09 -17.18
C ALA A 796 -49.55 -2.76 -16.42
N LEU A 797 -48.67 -1.78 -16.68
CA LEU A 797 -48.76 -0.44 -16.11
C LEU A 797 -49.95 0.35 -16.67
N VAL A 798 -50.21 0.26 -17.98
CA VAL A 798 -51.37 0.90 -18.60
C VAL A 798 -52.67 0.27 -18.08
N LEU A 799 -52.70 -1.06 -17.93
CA LEU A 799 -53.83 -1.74 -17.32
C LEU A 799 -54.05 -1.32 -15.87
N ASN A 800 -52.98 -1.22 -15.07
CA ASN A 800 -53.05 -0.71 -13.70
C ASN A 800 -53.63 0.71 -13.67
N PHE A 801 -53.17 1.59 -14.56
CA PHE A 801 -53.66 2.96 -14.67
C PHE A 801 -55.14 3.01 -15.07
N ALA A 802 -55.55 2.24 -16.08
CA ALA A 802 -56.94 2.18 -16.54
C ALA A 802 -57.89 1.63 -15.46
N LEU A 803 -57.48 0.58 -14.74
CA LEU A 803 -58.27 0.01 -13.65
C LEU A 803 -58.37 0.97 -12.46
N ARG A 804 -57.30 1.70 -12.12
CA ARG A 804 -57.35 2.74 -11.08
C ARG A 804 -58.17 3.97 -11.49
N PHE A 805 -58.20 4.30 -12.76
CA PHE A 805 -59.02 5.40 -13.28
C PHE A 805 -60.52 5.07 -13.23
N ASN A 806 -60.89 3.83 -13.53
CA ASN A 806 -62.28 3.38 -13.54
C ASN A 806 -62.81 2.94 -12.16
N SER A 807 -61.93 2.79 -11.16
CA SER A 807 -62.29 2.42 -9.80
C SER A 807 -61.48 3.25 -8.80
N PRO A 808 -61.88 4.53 -8.58
CA PRO A 808 -61.25 5.36 -7.57
C PRO A 808 -61.43 4.70 -6.19
N PRO A 809 -60.39 4.69 -5.34
CA PRO A 809 -60.48 4.06 -4.03
C PRO A 809 -61.55 4.78 -3.19
N GLU A 810 -62.58 4.07 -2.73
CA GLU A 810 -63.38 4.54 -1.62
C GLU A 810 -62.46 4.70 -0.40
N ASN A 811 -62.62 5.79 0.34
CA ASN A 811 -61.79 6.17 1.48
C ASN A 811 -61.70 5.05 2.53
N THR A 812 -60.71 4.19 2.40
CA THR A 812 -60.18 3.37 3.49
C THR A 812 -58.67 3.55 3.51
N GLY A 813 -58.16 3.94 4.67
CA GLY A 813 -56.79 4.42 4.88
C GLY A 813 -55.73 3.49 4.29
N TYR A 814 -54.65 4.12 3.80
CA TYR A 814 -53.55 3.53 3.04
C TYR A 814 -52.74 2.42 3.76
N LEU A 815 -53.12 2.07 4.98
CA LEU A 815 -52.59 0.98 5.80
C LEU A 815 -53.78 0.49 6.63
N GLY A 816 -54.28 -0.72 6.36
CA GLY A 816 -55.41 -1.33 7.06
C GLY A 816 -55.14 -1.59 8.56
N ILE A 817 -55.10 -0.53 9.36
CA ILE A 817 -55.08 -0.55 10.81
C ILE A 817 -56.46 -0.08 11.26
N ASN A 818 -57.30 -1.04 11.67
CA ASN A 818 -58.55 -0.75 12.35
C ASN A 818 -58.23 -0.10 13.71
N ASN A 819 -58.30 1.22 13.77
CA ASN A 819 -58.21 1.97 15.02
C ASN A 819 -59.64 2.22 15.54
N THR A 820 -60.29 1.18 16.08
CA THR A 820 -61.48 1.35 16.92
C THR A 820 -61.04 1.47 18.38
N GLY A 821 -60.64 2.68 18.76
CA GLY A 821 -60.30 3.06 20.12
C GLY A 821 -61.00 4.36 20.50
N SER A 822 -62.12 4.23 21.23
CA SER A 822 -62.68 5.18 22.21
C SER A 822 -62.80 6.67 21.83
N THR A 823 -64.03 7.10 21.55
CA THR A 823 -64.51 8.44 21.95
C THR A 823 -65.84 8.32 22.67
N THR A 824 -65.77 8.31 23.99
CA THR A 824 -66.83 8.70 24.91
C THR A 824 -67.08 10.21 24.76
N SER A 825 -68.30 10.60 24.36
CA SER A 825 -68.82 11.95 24.55
C SER A 825 -70.16 11.86 25.27
N SER A 826 -70.15 12.28 26.54
CA SER A 826 -71.32 12.53 27.35
C SER A 826 -71.66 14.04 27.34
N SER A 827 -72.90 14.33 27.73
CA SER A 827 -73.58 15.64 27.85
C SER A 827 -74.16 16.17 26.54
N GLY A 828 -75.42 16.61 26.48
CA GLY A 828 -76.42 16.92 27.50
C GLY A 828 -77.38 17.94 26.89
N GLY A 829 -78.69 17.76 27.09
CA GLY A 829 -79.71 18.54 26.39
C GLY A 829 -79.74 20.03 26.74
N LEU A 830 -80.15 20.83 25.76
CA LEU A 830 -81.42 21.56 25.68
C LEU A 830 -81.56 22.16 24.28
#